data_AF-A0A7V9LJZ0-F1
#
_entry.id   AF-A0A7V9LJZ0-F1
#
_cell.length_a   1.000
_cell.length_b   1.000
_cell.length_c   1.000
_cell.angle_alpha   90.00
_cell.angle_beta   90.00
_cell.angle_gamma   90.00
#
_symmetry.space_group_name_H-M   'P 1'
#
loop_
_entity.id
_entity.type
_entity.pdbx_description
1 polymer ?
#
loop_
_entity_poly.entity_id
_entity_poly.type
_entity_poly.pdbx_seq_one_letter_code
_entity_poly.pdbx_strand_id
1 'polypeptide(L)'
;MMLPIFPAQALDSSVLTTVWIGLCVITFFNLRFGTTVAGLVVPGYLVPLLLVKPTSVAVIWTEAVVTYLLARLLADYLMRRTGSCTMFGRDRFFALLLISVLVRTVFDGFLLPWAGSWLSANGVAFDYHNNLYSFGLVIIALTANQMWNAGMVRGIGVFVLYVGLTFAIVRGLLIPYTNFDIAGLGFLYEGLATDILASPKAYLILLSTAFIASRMNLVYGWEFSGILIPALLALQWFQPTKLLISLVEAGIIFSIGHAALQLPMFRRMNMEGSRLMLLFFTCGYLYKLALGYALELFAPSIKASDYFAFGYLLSTLIAVKMHQKQITWQITRTTVQTSVMGLALASVAGYALVLLVPPHAASAAAQPGVLQARAPSAATLAQALTDRKRHFYESDRSPVALQYSAPQLQQFGDGVRALLRYRDDPRPALLGSGAQSLDRGGFVVERVRDWLVVRDRDARRGSGLYAINLHPRDRLAVEVPAPIDEPGVFEAAAQLVQADGHATFASAGTRRDLQPNGDANVLRNAELPFAIFHAAAGAEGVLQVRGQTSKLGEDPPAQLWVQREMPGGVDPARLARFTGPVNTRFGRRPSVNPLRDASTAPLAELLLGRPARLRLIARALQSTRATRIDQIQRVDGFLYAWLVQRRDAIASAGSGRYQPPALGDLLYLQAEVIEPLQTLASTWRVRRDED
;
A
#
# COMPACT_ATOMS: atom_id res chain seq x y z
N MET A 1 -25.70 11.09 17.57
CA MET A 1 -24.80 12.11 18.15
C MET A 1 -23.43 11.46 18.31
N MET A 2 -22.37 12.06 17.76
CA MET A 2 -21.01 11.52 17.81
C MET A 2 -20.25 12.22 18.94
N LEU A 3 -19.69 11.46 19.88
CA LEU A 3 -18.91 11.99 21.00
C LEU A 3 -17.42 12.04 20.62
N PRO A 4 -16.77 13.22 20.60
CA PRO A 4 -15.35 13.34 20.28
C PRO A 4 -14.49 12.97 21.50
N ILE A 5 -14.29 11.66 21.70
CA ILE A 5 -13.56 11.09 22.86
C ILE A 5 -12.07 10.88 22.54
N PHE A 6 -11.69 10.82 21.26
CA PHE A 6 -10.32 10.57 20.85
C PHE A 6 -9.64 11.85 20.35
N PRO A 7 -8.40 12.15 20.77
CA PRO A 7 -7.62 13.24 20.21
C PRO A 7 -7.30 12.97 18.73
N ALA A 8 -7.35 14.01 17.91
CA ALA A 8 -7.16 13.91 16.47
C ALA A 8 -5.69 13.53 16.15
N GLN A 9 -5.49 12.63 15.18
CA GLN A 9 -4.16 12.14 14.75
C GLN A 9 -3.39 11.33 15.82
N ALA A 10 -4.10 10.79 16.82
CA ALA A 10 -3.53 10.02 17.93
C ALA A 10 -4.23 8.66 18.12
N LEU A 11 -5.38 8.65 18.79
CA LEU A 11 -6.12 7.43 19.16
C LEU A 11 -7.40 7.22 18.37
N ASP A 12 -7.80 8.24 17.61
CA ASP A 12 -8.93 8.24 16.67
C ASP A 12 -8.77 7.16 15.60
N SER A 13 -7.54 6.83 15.20
CA SER A 13 -7.26 5.76 14.23
C SER A 13 -6.25 4.73 14.74
N SER A 14 -6.25 4.39 16.05
CA SER A 14 -5.22 3.53 16.66
C SER A 14 -5.70 2.14 17.07
N VAL A 15 -4.85 1.13 16.83
CA VAL A 15 -5.02 -0.27 17.28
C VAL A 15 -5.05 -0.40 18.80
N LEU A 16 -4.48 0.57 19.53
CA LEU A 16 -4.42 0.55 20.99
C LEU A 16 -5.82 0.47 21.62
N THR A 17 -6.77 1.22 21.10
CA THR A 17 -8.15 1.27 21.59
C THR A 17 -8.83 -0.08 21.45
N THR A 18 -8.68 -0.73 20.30
CA THR A 18 -9.26 -2.06 20.05
C THR A 18 -8.58 -3.16 20.87
N VAL A 19 -7.27 -3.03 21.15
CA VAL A 19 -6.55 -3.93 22.06
C VAL A 19 -6.99 -3.78 23.50
N TRP A 20 -7.18 -2.56 23.98
CA TRP A 20 -7.70 -2.32 25.33
C TRP A 20 -9.11 -2.93 25.51
N ILE A 21 -10.01 -2.74 24.53
CA ILE A 21 -11.34 -3.38 24.54
C ILE A 21 -11.21 -4.92 24.54
N GLY A 22 -10.34 -5.48 23.69
CA GLY A 22 -10.06 -6.92 23.65
C GLY A 22 -9.59 -7.46 25.00
N LEU A 23 -8.70 -6.74 25.68
CA LEU A 23 -8.22 -7.10 27.00
C LEU A 23 -9.31 -7.05 28.07
N CYS A 24 -10.19 -6.05 28.03
CA CYS A 24 -11.36 -5.96 28.90
C CYS A 24 -12.26 -7.20 28.74
N VAL A 25 -12.52 -7.61 27.49
CA VAL A 25 -13.30 -8.82 27.18
C VAL A 25 -12.61 -10.07 27.74
N ILE A 26 -11.33 -10.30 27.43
CA ILE A 26 -10.59 -11.48 27.92
C ILE A 26 -10.58 -11.53 29.45
N THR A 27 -10.33 -10.39 30.10
CA THR A 27 -10.28 -10.30 31.55
C THR A 27 -11.65 -10.57 32.18
N PHE A 28 -12.72 -10.02 31.61
CA PHE A 28 -14.09 -10.29 32.06
C PHE A 28 -14.41 -11.79 32.01
N PHE A 29 -14.16 -12.45 30.87
CA PHE A 29 -14.46 -13.88 30.73
C PHE A 29 -13.54 -14.76 31.58
N ASN A 30 -12.28 -14.39 31.73
CA ASN A 30 -11.38 -15.10 32.63
C ASN A 30 -11.86 -15.03 34.08
N LEU A 31 -12.25 -13.85 34.55
CA LEU A 31 -12.72 -13.67 35.92
C LEU A 31 -14.09 -14.30 36.17
N ARG A 32 -14.97 -14.31 35.15
CA ARG A 32 -16.33 -14.82 35.30
C ARG A 32 -16.45 -16.33 35.07
N PHE A 33 -15.71 -16.88 34.10
CA PHE A 33 -15.86 -18.26 33.63
C PHE A 33 -14.57 -19.09 33.72
N GLY A 34 -13.47 -18.53 34.25
CA GLY A 34 -12.21 -19.25 34.40
C GLY A 34 -11.55 -19.62 33.08
N THR A 35 -11.84 -18.90 32.00
CA THR A 35 -11.25 -19.16 30.69
C THR A 35 -9.76 -18.87 30.68
N THR A 36 -9.01 -19.51 29.79
CA THR A 36 -7.54 -19.36 29.72
C THR A 36 -7.13 -17.95 29.30
N VAL A 37 -6.17 -17.37 30.03
CA VAL A 37 -5.54 -16.08 29.69
C VAL A 37 -4.31 -16.33 28.82
N ALA A 38 -4.52 -16.53 27.53
CA ALA A 38 -3.46 -16.65 26.55
C ALA A 38 -3.78 -15.77 25.33
N GLY A 39 -2.76 -15.24 24.66
CA GLY A 39 -2.98 -14.39 23.48
C GLY A 39 -3.70 -13.08 23.82
N LEU A 40 -3.41 -12.46 24.97
CA LEU A 40 -4.05 -11.24 25.53
C LEU A 40 -4.33 -10.12 24.53
N VAL A 41 -3.48 -10.04 23.52
CA VAL A 41 -3.44 -8.95 22.55
C VAL A 41 -4.15 -9.30 21.25
N VAL A 42 -4.30 -10.59 20.95
CA VAL A 42 -4.70 -11.09 19.63
C VAL A 42 -6.11 -10.62 19.23
N PRO A 43 -7.15 -10.73 20.08
CA PRO A 43 -8.49 -10.34 19.67
C PRO A 43 -8.58 -8.87 19.22
N GLY A 44 -7.93 -7.98 19.96
CA GLY A 44 -7.95 -6.56 19.62
C GLY A 44 -7.09 -6.16 18.42
N TYR A 45 -6.11 -6.99 18.02
CA TYR A 45 -5.39 -6.80 16.75
C TYR A 45 -6.16 -7.34 15.55
N LEU A 46 -6.91 -8.43 15.71
CA LEU A 46 -7.65 -9.04 14.61
C LEU A 46 -8.93 -8.30 14.26
N VAL A 47 -9.57 -7.62 15.22
CA VAL A 47 -10.84 -6.91 14.95
C VAL A 47 -10.70 -5.79 13.92
N PRO A 48 -9.71 -4.87 14.01
CA PRO A 48 -9.46 -3.90 12.95
C PRO A 48 -9.20 -4.55 11.60
N LEU A 49 -8.39 -5.61 11.57
CA LEU A 49 -8.11 -6.36 10.34
C LEU A 49 -9.38 -7.04 9.80
N LEU A 50 -10.27 -7.52 10.65
CA LEU A 50 -11.54 -8.14 10.23
C LEU A 50 -12.49 -7.10 9.61
N LEU A 51 -12.42 -5.85 10.07
CA LEU A 51 -13.20 -4.73 9.53
C LEU A 51 -12.66 -4.24 8.17
N VAL A 52 -11.33 -4.28 7.97
CA VAL A 52 -10.66 -3.72 6.78
C VAL A 52 -10.38 -4.78 5.72
N LYS A 53 -9.75 -5.91 6.10
CA LYS A 53 -9.37 -7.03 5.23
C LYS A 53 -9.76 -8.39 5.87
N PRO A 54 -11.02 -8.83 5.77
CA PRO A 54 -11.50 -10.06 6.41
C PRO A 54 -10.81 -11.33 5.89
N THR A 55 -10.38 -11.33 4.62
CA THR A 55 -9.66 -12.44 3.99
C THR A 55 -8.32 -12.70 4.66
N SER A 56 -7.58 -11.65 5.04
CA SER A 56 -6.30 -11.77 5.75
C SER A 56 -6.47 -12.41 7.12
N VAL A 57 -7.56 -12.09 7.83
CA VAL A 57 -7.87 -12.71 9.13
C VAL A 57 -8.15 -14.21 8.97
N ALA A 58 -8.88 -14.60 7.92
CA ALA A 58 -9.14 -16.01 7.64
C ALA A 58 -7.84 -16.80 7.34
N VAL A 59 -6.91 -16.18 6.61
CA VAL A 59 -5.58 -16.77 6.35
C VAL A 59 -4.77 -16.89 7.64
N ILE A 60 -4.68 -15.83 8.45
CA ILE A 60 -3.98 -15.86 9.75
C ILE A 60 -4.55 -16.98 10.65
N TRP A 61 -5.87 -17.13 10.66
CA TRP A 61 -6.54 -18.17 11.44
C TRP A 61 -6.17 -19.56 10.94
N THR A 62 -6.18 -19.77 9.61
CA THR A 62 -5.79 -21.03 8.98
C THR A 62 -4.32 -21.38 9.27
N GLU A 63 -3.42 -20.40 9.09
CA GLU A 63 -1.99 -20.55 9.40
C GLU A 63 -1.76 -20.89 10.87
N ALA A 64 -2.52 -20.29 11.79
CA ALA A 64 -2.43 -20.58 13.23
C ALA A 64 -2.89 -22.01 13.57
N VAL A 65 -3.97 -22.48 12.95
CA VAL A 65 -4.45 -23.86 13.10
C VAL A 65 -3.41 -24.85 12.57
N VAL A 66 -2.86 -24.61 11.37
CA VAL A 66 -1.81 -25.46 10.79
C VAL A 66 -0.55 -25.46 11.65
N THR A 67 -0.12 -24.29 12.13
CA THR A 67 1.02 -24.15 13.06
C THR A 67 0.79 -24.97 14.33
N TYR A 68 -0.40 -24.88 14.92
CA TYR A 68 -0.76 -25.66 16.10
C TYR A 68 -0.69 -27.18 15.84
N LEU A 69 -1.28 -27.65 14.73
CA LEU A 69 -1.29 -29.07 14.36
C LEU A 69 0.13 -29.60 14.10
N LEU A 70 0.95 -28.86 13.36
CA LEU A 70 2.34 -29.24 13.10
C LEU A 70 3.19 -29.26 14.37
N ALA A 71 3.04 -28.26 15.23
CA ALA A 71 3.74 -28.22 16.52
C ALA A 71 3.33 -29.40 17.42
N ARG A 72 2.05 -29.77 17.40
CA ARG A 72 1.55 -30.90 18.18
C ARG A 72 2.05 -32.22 17.61
N LEU A 73 2.05 -32.37 16.29
CA LEU A 73 2.63 -33.54 15.63
C LEU A 73 4.12 -33.68 15.95
N LEU A 74 4.89 -32.59 15.90
CA LEU A 74 6.31 -32.59 16.25
C LEU A 74 6.53 -33.04 17.71
N ALA A 75 5.76 -32.50 18.65
CA ALA A 75 5.89 -32.80 20.07
C ALA A 75 5.41 -34.21 20.44
N ASP A 76 4.27 -34.66 19.90
CA ASP A 76 3.67 -35.94 20.27
C ASP A 76 4.26 -37.12 19.48
N TYR A 77 4.61 -36.94 18.20
CA TYR A 77 5.10 -38.04 17.35
C TYR A 77 6.63 -38.10 17.30
N LEU A 78 7.30 -36.98 16.99
CA LEU A 78 8.75 -37.00 16.75
C LEU A 78 9.52 -37.10 18.07
N MET A 79 9.24 -36.23 19.04
CA MET A 79 10.00 -36.19 20.29
C MET A 79 9.78 -37.40 21.20
N ARG A 80 8.54 -37.93 21.23
CA ARG A 80 8.26 -39.17 21.99
C ARG A 80 8.97 -40.38 21.38
N ARG A 81 9.09 -40.45 20.05
CA ARG A 81 9.73 -41.57 19.35
C ARG A 81 11.25 -41.50 19.39
N THR A 82 11.85 -40.30 19.42
CA THR A 82 13.30 -40.12 19.51
C THR A 82 13.83 -40.11 20.96
N GLY A 83 12.96 -40.31 21.97
CA GLY A 83 13.36 -40.28 23.39
C GLY A 83 13.89 -38.92 23.86
N SER A 84 13.69 -37.85 23.07
CA SER A 84 14.17 -36.50 23.39
C SER A 84 13.15 -35.79 24.29
N CYS A 85 13.63 -35.14 25.35
CA CYS A 85 12.81 -34.52 26.40
C CYS A 85 11.62 -33.69 25.87
N THR A 86 10.51 -33.72 26.61
CA THR A 86 9.29 -32.95 26.31
C THR A 86 9.57 -31.46 26.24
N MET A 87 9.08 -30.76 25.19
CA MET A 87 9.14 -29.30 25.11
C MET A 87 8.39 -28.68 26.29
N PHE A 88 9.10 -28.01 27.21
CA PHE A 88 8.52 -27.44 28.41
C PHE A 88 8.56 -25.91 28.39
N GLY A 89 7.51 -25.27 28.92
CA GLY A 89 7.48 -23.83 29.16
C GLY A 89 7.76 -22.96 27.92
N ARG A 90 8.88 -22.22 27.95
CA ARG A 90 9.24 -21.21 26.94
C ARG A 90 9.79 -21.80 25.64
N ASP A 91 10.42 -22.98 25.69
CA ASP A 91 10.90 -23.69 24.50
C ASP A 91 9.73 -24.12 23.61
N ARG A 92 8.59 -24.49 24.23
CA ARG A 92 7.35 -24.77 23.50
C ARG A 92 6.87 -23.54 22.74
N PHE A 93 6.89 -22.37 23.37
CA PHE A 93 6.49 -21.13 22.70
C PHE A 93 7.47 -20.74 21.58
N PHE A 94 8.77 -20.96 21.78
CA PHE A 94 9.76 -20.80 20.73
C PHE A 94 9.52 -21.74 19.55
N ALA A 95 9.20 -23.01 19.79
CA ALA A 95 8.87 -23.96 18.73
C ALA A 95 7.63 -23.54 17.92
N LEU A 96 6.57 -23.05 18.60
CA LEU A 96 5.40 -22.48 17.92
C LEU A 96 5.77 -21.27 17.05
N LEU A 97 6.64 -20.39 17.56
CA LEU A 97 7.15 -19.25 16.80
C LEU A 97 7.94 -19.70 15.55
N LEU A 98 8.86 -20.65 15.70
CA LEU A 98 9.67 -21.18 14.59
C LEU A 98 8.80 -21.86 13.53
N ILE A 99 7.86 -22.72 13.96
CA ILE A 99 6.94 -23.41 13.05
C ILE A 99 6.03 -22.41 12.36
N SER A 100 5.59 -21.34 13.03
CA SER A 100 4.79 -20.29 12.39
C SER A 100 5.53 -19.62 11.23
N VAL A 101 6.86 -19.37 11.35
CA VAL A 101 7.68 -18.82 10.25
C VAL A 101 7.76 -19.81 9.09
N LEU A 102 7.91 -21.10 9.38
CA LEU A 102 7.97 -22.14 8.35
C LEU A 102 6.65 -22.24 7.60
N VAL A 103 5.53 -22.36 8.33
CA VAL A 103 4.18 -22.37 7.76
C VAL A 103 3.97 -21.14 6.90
N ARG A 104 4.33 -19.97 7.41
CA ARG A 104 4.20 -18.71 6.69
C ARG A 104 5.00 -18.71 5.38
N THR A 105 6.27 -19.08 5.43
CA THR A 105 7.13 -19.14 4.22
C THR A 105 6.55 -20.08 3.16
N VAL A 106 5.97 -21.21 3.57
CA VAL A 106 5.34 -22.18 2.65
C VAL A 106 4.00 -21.67 2.11
N PHE A 107 3.19 -21.02 2.96
CA PHE A 107 1.92 -20.42 2.57
C PHE A 107 2.13 -19.29 1.58
N ASP A 108 3.04 -18.36 1.89
CA ASP A 108 3.33 -17.21 1.06
C ASP A 108 4.04 -17.60 -0.25
N GLY A 109 4.92 -18.62 -0.20
CA GLY A 109 5.71 -19.03 -1.36
C GLY A 109 4.96 -19.93 -2.35
N PHE A 110 4.08 -20.82 -1.87
CA PHE A 110 3.53 -21.90 -2.68
C PHE A 110 2.01 -22.02 -2.59
N LEU A 111 1.44 -22.17 -1.39
CA LEU A 111 0.03 -22.55 -1.23
C LEU A 111 -0.94 -21.42 -1.60
N LEU A 112 -0.69 -20.20 -1.14
CA LEU A 112 -1.59 -19.07 -1.38
C LEU A 112 -1.55 -18.57 -2.83
N PRO A 113 -0.38 -18.47 -3.52
CA PRO A 113 -0.35 -18.20 -4.96
C PRO A 113 -1.10 -19.26 -5.77
N TRP A 114 -0.92 -20.55 -5.44
CA TRP A 114 -1.63 -21.64 -6.09
C TRP A 114 -3.15 -21.53 -5.88
N ALA A 115 -3.60 -21.34 -4.64
CA ALA A 115 -5.01 -21.17 -4.31
C ALA A 115 -5.62 -19.94 -5.01
N GLY A 116 -4.89 -18.82 -5.04
CA GLY A 116 -5.32 -17.59 -5.72
C GLY A 116 -5.48 -17.78 -7.23
N SER A 117 -4.57 -18.51 -7.87
CA SER A 117 -4.68 -18.85 -9.30
C SER A 117 -5.90 -19.75 -9.58
N TRP A 118 -6.18 -20.71 -8.70
CA TRP A 118 -7.33 -21.60 -8.81
C TRP A 118 -8.68 -20.89 -8.57
N LEU A 119 -8.74 -19.99 -7.59
CA LEU A 119 -9.92 -19.15 -7.32
C LEU A 119 -10.20 -18.18 -8.47
N SER A 120 -9.14 -17.55 -9.00
CA SER A 120 -9.24 -16.65 -10.16
C SER A 120 -9.75 -17.38 -11.40
N ALA A 121 -9.34 -18.63 -11.62
CA ALA A 121 -9.86 -19.48 -12.70
C ALA A 121 -11.36 -19.79 -12.55
N ASN A 122 -11.89 -19.77 -11.33
CA ASN A 122 -13.32 -19.97 -11.02
C ASN A 122 -14.12 -18.65 -10.93
N GLY A 123 -13.55 -17.53 -11.38
CA GLY A 123 -14.24 -16.23 -11.44
C GLY A 123 -14.28 -15.46 -10.12
N VAL A 124 -13.56 -15.89 -9.09
CA VAL A 124 -13.41 -15.14 -7.83
C VAL A 124 -12.12 -14.33 -7.91
N ALA A 125 -12.24 -13.01 -8.04
CA ALA A 125 -11.10 -12.09 -8.03
C ALA A 125 -10.44 -12.07 -6.63
N PHE A 126 -9.43 -12.91 -6.43
CA PHE A 126 -8.67 -13.01 -5.19
C PHE A 126 -7.30 -12.36 -5.37
N ASP A 127 -7.18 -11.09 -4.97
CA ASP A 127 -5.90 -10.37 -5.02
C ASP A 127 -5.02 -10.81 -3.85
N TYR A 128 -4.13 -11.76 -4.13
CA TYR A 128 -3.17 -12.32 -3.18
C TYR A 128 -2.07 -11.31 -2.80
N HIS A 129 -1.67 -10.42 -3.71
CA HIS A 129 -0.50 -9.55 -3.52
C HIS A 129 -0.83 -8.34 -2.63
N ASN A 130 -1.96 -7.64 -2.83
CA ASN A 130 -2.31 -6.46 -2.00
C ASN A 130 -2.99 -6.80 -0.65
N ASN A 131 -3.58 -8.00 -0.52
CA ASN A 131 -4.39 -8.32 0.66
C ASN A 131 -3.69 -9.18 1.71
N LEU A 132 -2.54 -9.81 1.40
CA LEU A 132 -1.96 -10.82 2.29
C LEU A 132 -0.55 -10.50 2.78
N TYR A 133 -0.01 -9.31 2.49
CA TYR A 133 1.30 -8.89 3.01
C TYR A 133 1.32 -8.84 4.55
N SER A 134 2.00 -9.86 5.10
CA SER A 134 2.69 -9.98 6.38
C SER A 134 2.12 -9.21 7.58
N PHE A 135 0.88 -9.51 7.96
CA PHE A 135 0.43 -9.31 9.34
C PHE A 135 0.55 -10.61 10.13
N GLY A 136 1.34 -10.55 11.20
CA GLY A 136 1.04 -11.39 12.34
C GLY A 136 1.90 -12.63 12.55
N LEU A 137 3.20 -12.63 12.23
CA LEU A 137 4.07 -13.74 12.66
C LEU A 137 3.92 -14.03 14.18
N VAL A 138 3.96 -12.97 14.98
CA VAL A 138 3.73 -13.06 16.43
C VAL A 138 2.27 -13.43 16.75
N ILE A 139 1.32 -12.94 15.97
CA ILE A 139 -0.12 -13.18 16.17
C ILE A 139 -0.47 -14.66 15.90
N ILE A 140 0.06 -15.25 14.83
CA ILE A 140 -0.10 -16.66 14.46
C ILE A 140 0.44 -17.55 15.59
N ALA A 141 1.67 -17.29 16.05
CA ALA A 141 2.28 -18.04 17.14
C ALA A 141 1.51 -17.90 18.47
N LEU A 142 1.02 -16.70 18.80
CA LEU A 142 0.20 -16.46 20.00
C LEU A 142 -1.16 -17.15 19.91
N THR A 143 -1.80 -17.15 18.74
CA THR A 143 -3.08 -17.82 18.48
C THR A 143 -2.92 -19.34 18.60
N ALA A 144 -1.88 -19.90 17.98
CA ALA A 144 -1.55 -21.32 18.11
C ALA A 144 -1.24 -21.71 19.56
N ASN A 145 -0.55 -20.83 20.32
CA ASN A 145 -0.27 -21.05 21.73
C ASN A 145 -1.55 -21.04 22.60
N GLN A 146 -2.52 -20.19 22.27
CA GLN A 146 -3.83 -20.19 22.93
C GLN A 146 -4.58 -21.50 22.68
N MET A 147 -4.59 -22.00 21.44
CA MET A 147 -5.19 -23.29 21.09
C MET A 147 -4.54 -24.45 21.84
N TRP A 148 -3.24 -24.40 22.05
CA TRP A 148 -2.56 -25.42 22.84
C TRP A 148 -2.94 -25.38 24.33
N ASN A 149 -2.96 -24.21 24.95
CA ASN A 149 -3.25 -24.12 26.40
C ASN A 149 -4.71 -24.48 26.74
N ALA A 150 -5.66 -24.14 25.88
CA ALA A 150 -7.08 -24.41 26.10
C ALA A 150 -7.56 -25.75 25.53
N GLY A 151 -6.75 -26.40 24.68
CA GLY A 151 -7.18 -27.49 23.79
C GLY A 151 -7.84 -26.94 22.51
N MET A 152 -7.82 -27.70 21.41
CA MET A 152 -8.24 -27.22 20.10
C MET A 152 -9.69 -26.71 20.08
N VAL A 153 -10.65 -27.53 20.51
CA VAL A 153 -12.09 -27.19 20.43
C VAL A 153 -12.44 -26.02 21.35
N ARG A 154 -12.04 -26.11 22.63
CA ARG A 154 -12.32 -25.06 23.61
C ARG A 154 -11.54 -23.79 23.32
N GLY A 155 -10.30 -23.91 22.85
CA GLY A 155 -9.45 -22.79 22.45
C GLY A 155 -10.02 -22.02 21.27
N ILE A 156 -10.45 -22.72 20.22
CA ILE A 156 -11.13 -22.12 19.07
C ILE A 156 -12.44 -21.44 19.51
N GLY A 157 -13.29 -22.13 20.27
CA GLY A 157 -14.58 -21.58 20.71
C GLY A 157 -14.42 -20.31 21.55
N VAL A 158 -13.50 -20.32 22.52
CA VAL A 158 -13.19 -19.16 23.36
C VAL A 158 -12.55 -18.04 22.55
N PHE A 159 -11.68 -18.37 21.60
CA PHE A 159 -11.05 -17.37 20.73
C PHE A 159 -12.06 -16.66 19.83
N VAL A 160 -12.92 -17.42 19.16
CA VAL A 160 -14.00 -16.87 18.32
C VAL A 160 -14.94 -16.01 19.16
N LEU A 161 -15.26 -16.43 20.39
CA LEU A 161 -16.04 -15.63 21.31
C LEU A 161 -15.36 -14.29 21.64
N TYR A 162 -14.06 -14.29 21.95
CA TYR A 162 -13.32 -13.07 22.24
C TYR A 162 -13.28 -12.13 21.05
N VAL A 163 -12.89 -12.62 19.88
CA VAL A 163 -12.82 -11.83 18.64
C VAL A 163 -14.21 -11.30 18.27
N GLY A 164 -15.24 -12.16 18.32
CA GLY A 164 -16.61 -11.82 17.96
C GLY A 164 -17.23 -10.77 18.88
N LEU A 165 -17.01 -10.87 20.20
CA LEU A 165 -17.53 -9.88 21.15
C LEU A 165 -16.76 -8.55 21.04
N THR A 166 -15.43 -8.59 20.92
CA THR A 166 -14.64 -7.38 20.67
C THR A 166 -15.06 -6.72 19.36
N PHE A 167 -15.33 -7.50 18.31
CA PHE A 167 -15.87 -7.01 17.05
C PHE A 167 -17.23 -6.34 17.24
N ALA A 168 -18.17 -6.98 17.95
CA ALA A 168 -19.49 -6.42 18.21
C ALA A 168 -19.41 -5.09 18.99
N ILE A 169 -18.51 -4.98 19.97
CA ILE A 169 -18.31 -3.74 20.73
C ILE A 169 -17.70 -2.64 19.85
N VAL A 170 -16.66 -2.95 19.08
CA VAL A 170 -15.99 -1.95 18.22
C VAL A 170 -16.93 -1.50 17.10
N ARG A 171 -17.58 -2.44 16.40
CA ARG A 171 -18.49 -2.16 15.29
C ARG A 171 -19.80 -1.52 15.72
N GLY A 172 -20.36 -1.98 16.85
CA GLY A 172 -21.69 -1.58 17.31
C GLY A 172 -21.71 -0.41 18.30
N LEU A 173 -20.63 -0.19 19.07
CA LEU A 173 -20.54 0.93 20.01
C LEU A 173 -19.49 1.95 19.59
N LEU A 174 -18.25 1.52 19.33
CA LEU A 174 -17.16 2.47 19.14
C LEU A 174 -17.34 3.32 17.87
N ILE A 175 -17.50 2.67 16.72
CA ILE A 175 -17.62 3.35 15.42
C ILE A 175 -18.85 4.29 15.31
N PRO A 176 -20.08 3.88 15.68
CA PRO A 176 -21.26 4.73 15.49
C PRO A 176 -21.39 5.88 16.51
N TYR A 177 -20.85 5.72 17.73
CA TYR A 177 -21.04 6.71 18.80
C TYR A 177 -19.81 7.57 19.11
N THR A 178 -18.64 7.27 18.54
CA THR A 178 -17.40 8.02 18.80
C THR A 178 -16.73 8.48 17.50
N ASN A 179 -15.70 9.32 17.60
CA ASN A 179 -14.91 9.79 16.46
C ASN A 179 -13.81 8.80 16.01
N PHE A 180 -14.02 7.49 16.19
CA PHE A 180 -13.05 6.47 15.82
C PHE A 180 -13.12 6.16 14.31
N ASP A 181 -12.02 6.38 13.59
CA ASP A 181 -11.92 6.21 12.13
C ASP A 181 -11.25 4.89 11.74
N ILE A 182 -11.92 4.15 10.85
CA ILE A 182 -11.46 2.87 10.29
C ILE A 182 -10.50 3.11 9.12
N ALA A 183 -10.67 4.19 8.35
CA ALA A 183 -9.84 4.46 7.18
C ALA A 183 -8.38 4.70 7.58
N GLY A 184 -8.14 5.46 8.64
CA GLY A 184 -6.80 5.65 9.20
C GLY A 184 -6.12 4.38 9.73
N LEU A 185 -6.89 3.36 10.18
CA LEU A 185 -6.33 2.08 10.62
C LEU A 185 -5.70 1.31 9.45
N GLY A 186 -6.35 1.28 8.28
CA GLY A 186 -5.82 0.61 7.08
C GLY A 186 -4.43 1.12 6.71
N PHE A 187 -4.24 2.44 6.70
CA PHE A 187 -2.95 3.09 6.41
C PHE A 187 -1.86 2.79 7.45
N LEU A 188 -2.18 2.72 8.74
CA LEU A 188 -1.21 2.36 9.79
C LEU A 188 -0.77 0.90 9.69
N TYR A 189 -1.71 0.01 9.37
CA TYR A 189 -1.40 -1.38 9.13
C TYR A 189 -0.50 -1.53 7.89
N GLU A 190 -0.86 -0.91 6.76
CA GLU A 190 -0.05 -0.91 5.53
C GLU A 190 1.38 -0.41 5.77
N GLY A 191 1.56 0.69 6.52
CA GLY A 191 2.91 1.18 6.89
C GLY A 191 3.70 0.24 7.82
N LEU A 192 3.05 -0.40 8.82
CA LEU A 192 3.72 -1.34 9.73
C LEU A 192 4.14 -2.66 9.06
N ALA A 193 3.36 -3.14 8.08
CA ALA A 193 3.70 -4.31 7.27
C ALA A 193 4.91 -4.04 6.37
N THR A 194 4.92 -2.87 5.72
CA THR A 194 5.97 -2.47 4.78
C THR A 194 7.29 -2.17 5.47
N ASP A 195 7.29 -1.57 6.67
CA ASP A 195 8.53 -1.13 7.32
C ASP A 195 9.24 -2.18 8.19
N ILE A 196 8.51 -3.14 8.80
CA ILE A 196 9.07 -3.91 9.93
C ILE A 196 9.04 -5.43 9.72
N LEU A 197 8.03 -5.97 9.04
CA LEU A 197 7.84 -7.42 8.93
C LEU A 197 7.99 -7.96 7.50
N ALA A 198 8.02 -7.10 6.49
CA ALA A 198 8.31 -7.51 5.10
C ALA A 198 9.80 -7.80 4.83
N SER A 199 10.71 -7.39 5.72
CA SER A 199 12.15 -7.64 5.53
C SER A 199 12.57 -8.99 6.14
N PRO A 200 13.18 -9.92 5.38
CA PRO A 200 13.75 -11.16 5.91
C PRO A 200 14.71 -10.95 7.09
N LYS A 201 15.35 -9.77 7.16
CA LYS A 201 16.22 -9.36 8.26
C LYS A 201 15.48 -9.30 9.61
N ALA A 202 14.24 -8.84 9.62
CA ALA A 202 13.45 -8.75 10.85
C ALA A 202 13.10 -10.13 11.41
N TYR A 203 12.80 -11.11 10.54
CA TYR A 203 12.58 -12.50 10.96
C TYR A 203 13.84 -13.11 11.56
N LEU A 204 15.00 -12.90 10.95
CA LEU A 204 16.27 -13.38 11.49
C LEU A 204 16.56 -12.78 12.87
N ILE A 205 16.31 -11.48 13.07
CA ILE A 205 16.50 -10.82 14.37
C ILE A 205 15.53 -11.36 15.41
N LEU A 206 14.25 -11.47 15.07
CA LEU A 206 13.22 -11.96 15.99
C LEU A 206 13.52 -13.40 16.43
N LEU A 207 13.81 -14.30 15.48
CA LEU A 207 14.08 -15.71 15.76
C LEU A 207 15.39 -15.90 16.53
N SER A 208 16.47 -15.26 16.10
CA SER A 208 17.78 -15.39 16.77
C SER A 208 17.69 -14.88 18.21
N THR A 209 17.06 -13.72 18.41
CA THR A 209 16.90 -13.14 19.74
C THR A 209 15.97 -13.99 20.61
N ALA A 210 14.85 -14.48 20.08
CA ALA A 210 13.95 -15.36 20.83
C ALA A 210 14.62 -16.69 21.22
N PHE A 211 15.44 -17.26 20.32
CA PHE A 211 16.23 -18.45 20.60
C PHE A 211 17.22 -18.21 21.75
N ILE A 212 17.99 -17.12 21.66
CA ILE A 212 18.95 -16.73 22.70
C ILE A 212 18.22 -16.50 24.02
N ALA A 213 17.11 -15.75 24.01
CA ALA A 213 16.31 -15.51 25.21
C ALA A 213 15.81 -16.82 25.83
N SER A 214 15.43 -17.82 25.02
CA SER A 214 15.06 -19.15 25.52
C SER A 214 16.26 -19.85 26.18
N ARG A 215 17.42 -19.86 25.52
CA ARG A 215 18.63 -20.51 26.06
C ARG A 215 19.18 -19.82 27.30
N MET A 216 19.23 -18.49 27.32
CA MET A 216 19.66 -17.71 28.48
C MET A 216 18.72 -17.91 29.67
N ASN A 217 17.42 -18.10 29.42
CA ASN A 217 16.48 -18.45 30.47
C ASN A 217 16.74 -19.83 31.07
N LEU A 218 17.10 -20.83 30.26
CA LEU A 218 17.39 -22.19 30.74
C LEU A 218 18.74 -22.29 31.45
N VAL A 219 19.80 -21.71 30.86
CA VAL A 219 21.18 -21.88 31.34
C VAL A 219 21.49 -20.98 32.52
N TYR A 220 21.08 -19.71 32.46
CA TYR A 220 21.42 -18.70 33.46
C TYR A 220 20.23 -18.31 34.36
N GLY A 221 19.06 -18.90 34.13
CA GLY A 221 17.84 -18.54 34.87
C GLY A 221 17.30 -17.15 34.54
N TRP A 222 17.80 -16.48 33.49
CA TRP A 222 17.41 -15.11 33.17
C TRP A 222 15.92 -15.02 32.83
N GLU A 223 15.16 -14.19 33.55
CA GLU A 223 13.70 -14.17 33.45
C GLU A 223 13.18 -12.96 32.66
N PHE A 224 12.79 -13.19 31.41
CA PHE A 224 12.23 -12.15 30.53
C PHE A 224 10.71 -12.10 30.52
N SER A 225 10.04 -12.98 31.28
CA SER A 225 8.58 -13.13 31.32
C SER A 225 7.89 -13.37 29.96
N GLY A 226 8.67 -13.64 28.93
CA GLY A 226 8.27 -13.95 27.57
C GLY A 226 9.45 -13.71 26.65
N ILE A 227 9.83 -14.70 25.84
CA ILE A 227 10.97 -14.60 24.91
C ILE A 227 10.76 -13.52 23.83
N LEU A 228 9.52 -13.06 23.64
CA LEU A 228 9.16 -12.02 22.69
C LEU A 228 9.57 -10.61 23.14
N ILE A 229 9.59 -10.31 24.44
CA ILE A 229 9.93 -8.96 24.92
C ILE A 229 11.35 -8.56 24.44
N PRO A 230 12.42 -9.35 24.69
CA PRO A 230 13.75 -9.00 24.18
C PRO A 230 13.82 -9.08 22.65
N ALA A 231 13.07 -9.99 22.00
CA ALA A 231 13.07 -10.10 20.54
C ALA A 231 12.43 -8.89 19.84
N LEU A 232 11.33 -8.36 20.39
CA LEU A 232 10.70 -7.13 19.91
C LEU A 232 11.56 -5.91 20.21
N LEU A 233 12.24 -5.89 21.37
CA LEU A 233 13.21 -4.85 21.70
C LEU A 233 14.41 -4.87 20.74
N ALA A 234 14.85 -6.05 20.27
CA ALA A 234 15.95 -6.18 19.31
C ALA A 234 15.66 -5.46 17.98
N LEU A 235 14.41 -5.52 17.52
CA LEU A 235 13.95 -4.81 16.32
C LEU A 235 13.99 -3.28 16.49
N GLN A 236 13.90 -2.77 17.72
CA GLN A 236 13.87 -1.33 17.99
C GLN A 236 15.25 -0.67 17.94
N TRP A 237 16.34 -1.43 17.88
CA TRP A 237 17.69 -0.85 17.78
C TRP A 237 17.92 -0.07 16.48
N PHE A 238 17.10 -0.29 15.45
CA PHE A 238 17.12 0.54 14.24
C PHE A 238 16.46 1.92 14.44
N GLN A 239 15.69 2.11 15.53
CA GLN A 239 15.04 3.37 15.89
C GLN A 239 15.38 3.72 17.35
N PRO A 240 16.62 4.19 17.62
CA PRO A 240 17.10 4.38 18.99
C PRO A 240 16.26 5.38 19.79
N THR A 241 15.68 6.39 19.12
CA THR A 241 14.75 7.34 19.73
C THR A 241 13.50 6.65 20.26
N LYS A 242 12.87 5.77 19.47
CA LYS A 242 11.68 5.01 19.90
C LYS A 242 11.99 3.99 20.99
N LEU A 243 13.19 3.40 20.98
CA LEU A 243 13.65 2.53 22.06
C LEU A 243 13.70 3.29 23.39
N LEU A 244 14.31 4.48 23.40
CA LEU A 244 14.39 5.33 24.59
C LEU A 244 13.00 5.75 25.08
N ILE A 245 12.14 6.23 24.17
CA ILE A 245 10.74 6.57 24.47
C ILE A 245 10.01 5.37 25.08
N SER A 246 10.23 4.16 24.57
CA SER A 246 9.59 2.94 25.07
C SER A 246 10.01 2.59 26.49
N LEU A 247 11.28 2.78 26.85
CA LEU A 247 11.79 2.57 28.20
C LEU A 247 11.29 3.64 29.18
N VAL A 248 11.29 4.91 28.75
CA VAL A 248 10.74 6.02 29.55
C VAL A 248 9.26 5.82 29.81
N GLU A 249 8.49 5.50 28.77
CA GLU A 249 7.06 5.22 28.89
C GLU A 249 6.80 4.03 29.83
N ALA A 250 7.59 2.95 29.75
CA ALA A 250 7.47 1.82 30.67
C ALA A 250 7.68 2.26 32.14
N GLY A 251 8.66 3.12 32.41
CA GLY A 251 8.91 3.68 33.74
C GLY A 251 7.77 4.56 34.26
N ILE A 252 7.17 5.37 33.37
CA ILE A 252 5.99 6.21 33.71
C ILE A 252 4.79 5.32 34.03
N ILE A 253 4.47 4.34 33.17
CA ILE A 253 3.36 3.41 33.38
C ILE A 253 3.57 2.60 34.67
N PHE A 254 4.81 2.17 34.94
CA PHE A 254 5.14 1.49 36.18
C PHE A 254 4.85 2.37 37.40
N SER A 255 5.30 3.62 37.39
CA SER A 255 5.07 4.57 38.48
C SER A 255 3.58 4.84 38.71
N ILE A 256 2.83 5.08 37.64
CA ILE A 256 1.37 5.30 37.71
C ILE A 256 0.65 4.05 38.23
N GLY A 257 0.97 2.88 37.69
CA GLY A 257 0.36 1.61 38.10
C GLY A 257 0.67 1.27 39.56
N HIS A 258 1.91 1.49 39.99
CA HIS A 258 2.31 1.29 41.38
C HIS A 258 1.59 2.27 42.33
N ALA A 259 1.52 3.55 41.98
CA ALA A 259 0.76 4.55 42.74
C ALA A 259 -0.74 4.21 42.79
N ALA A 260 -1.32 3.74 41.69
CA ALA A 260 -2.72 3.31 41.63
C ALA A 260 -3.00 2.15 42.60
N LEU A 261 -2.10 1.17 42.71
CA LEU A 261 -2.24 0.06 43.67
C LEU A 261 -2.19 0.51 45.14
N GLN A 262 -1.59 1.67 45.43
CA GLN A 262 -1.55 2.23 46.78
C GLN A 262 -2.86 2.95 47.18
N LEU A 263 -3.76 3.22 46.22
CA LEU A 263 -5.05 3.86 46.50
C LEU A 263 -5.93 2.98 47.40
N PRO A 264 -6.73 3.58 48.31
CA PRO A 264 -7.50 2.84 49.32
C PRO A 264 -8.52 1.86 48.72
N MET A 265 -9.01 2.15 47.51
CA MET A 265 -9.92 1.27 46.77
C MET A 265 -9.23 -0.03 46.34
N PHE A 266 -7.99 0.05 45.85
CA PHE A 266 -7.26 -1.09 45.30
C PHE A 266 -6.46 -1.84 46.36
N ARG A 267 -6.05 -1.17 47.44
CA ARG A 267 -5.33 -1.78 48.57
C ARG A 267 -6.12 -2.89 49.28
N ARG A 268 -7.45 -2.86 49.19
CA ARG A 268 -8.35 -3.88 49.78
C ARG A 268 -8.76 -4.98 48.80
N MET A 269 -8.35 -4.89 47.53
CA MET A 269 -8.70 -5.86 46.49
C MET A 269 -7.53 -6.78 46.19
N ASN A 270 -7.78 -8.09 46.05
CA ASN A 270 -6.77 -9.02 45.55
C ASN A 270 -6.52 -8.76 44.05
N MET A 271 -5.44 -8.03 43.78
CA MET A 271 -4.96 -7.65 42.45
C MET A 271 -3.89 -8.62 41.95
N GLU A 272 -4.33 -9.82 41.56
CA GLU A 272 -3.47 -10.86 40.97
C GLU A 272 -3.94 -11.28 39.57
N GLY A 273 -3.02 -11.87 38.80
CA GLY A 273 -3.32 -12.44 37.48
C GLY A 273 -3.86 -11.42 36.48
N SER A 274 -5.05 -11.70 35.93
CA SER A 274 -5.69 -10.90 34.87
C SER A 274 -6.11 -9.51 35.33
N ARG A 275 -6.48 -9.33 36.60
CA ARG A 275 -6.84 -8.03 37.19
C ARG A 275 -5.67 -7.05 37.17
N LEU A 276 -4.50 -7.55 37.60
CA LEU A 276 -3.27 -6.76 37.60
C LEU A 276 -2.87 -6.35 36.17
N MET A 277 -2.99 -7.27 35.21
CA MET A 277 -2.71 -6.95 33.80
C MET A 277 -3.67 -5.88 33.29
N LEU A 278 -4.99 -6.04 33.48
CA LEU A 278 -5.97 -5.06 33.05
C LEU A 278 -5.71 -3.67 33.65
N LEU A 279 -5.32 -3.59 34.92
CA LEU A 279 -4.99 -2.32 35.57
C LEU A 279 -3.84 -1.61 34.86
N PHE A 280 -2.69 -2.27 34.68
CA PHE A 280 -1.53 -1.66 34.04
C PHE A 280 -1.79 -1.27 32.58
N PHE A 281 -2.53 -2.09 31.83
CA PHE A 281 -2.96 -1.74 30.48
C PHE A 281 -3.92 -0.55 30.45
N THR A 282 -4.81 -0.44 31.45
CA THR A 282 -5.68 0.73 31.58
C THR A 282 -4.89 1.98 31.95
N CYS A 283 -3.92 1.89 32.87
CA CYS A 283 -3.02 3.01 33.18
C CYS A 283 -2.21 3.44 31.95
N GLY A 284 -1.67 2.50 31.18
CA GLY A 284 -0.95 2.80 29.94
C GLY A 284 -1.84 3.42 28.87
N TYR A 285 -3.08 2.96 28.74
CA TYR A 285 -4.06 3.52 27.82
C TYR A 285 -4.45 4.95 28.20
N LEU A 286 -4.78 5.18 29.48
CA LEU A 286 -5.12 6.52 29.98
C LEU A 286 -3.95 7.50 29.87
N TYR A 287 -2.73 7.05 30.13
CA TYR A 287 -1.53 7.86 29.93
C TYR A 287 -1.40 8.31 28.48
N LYS A 288 -1.54 7.39 27.51
CA LYS A 288 -1.47 7.72 26.08
C LYS A 288 -2.61 8.64 25.64
N LEU A 289 -3.82 8.45 26.19
CA LEU A 289 -4.96 9.33 25.94
C LEU A 289 -4.68 10.75 26.44
N ALA A 290 -4.17 10.89 27.67
CA ALA A 290 -3.79 12.18 28.23
C ALA A 290 -2.64 12.84 27.44
N LEU A 291 -1.63 12.06 27.04
CA LEU A 291 -0.52 12.53 26.21
C LEU A 291 -1.01 13.02 24.84
N GLY A 292 -1.95 12.30 24.21
CA GLY A 292 -2.55 12.70 22.94
C GLY A 292 -3.26 14.06 23.04
N TYR A 293 -4.10 14.25 24.07
CA TYR A 293 -4.75 15.54 24.31
C TYR A 293 -3.75 16.65 24.66
N ALA A 294 -2.72 16.35 25.46
CA ALA A 294 -1.69 17.33 25.79
C ALA A 294 -0.93 17.79 24.54
N LEU A 295 -0.54 16.86 23.66
CA LEU A 295 0.17 17.20 22.42
C LEU A 295 -0.72 17.98 21.45
N GLU A 296 -2.01 17.66 21.36
CA GLU A 296 -2.96 18.42 20.56
C GLU A 296 -3.09 19.88 21.04
N LEU A 297 -3.04 20.11 22.36
CA LEU A 297 -3.11 21.45 22.96
C LEU A 297 -1.80 22.24 22.84
N PHE A 298 -0.65 21.59 23.07
CA PHE A 298 0.64 22.28 23.17
C PHE A 298 1.45 22.30 21.87
N ALA A 299 1.23 21.34 20.96
CA ALA A 299 2.02 21.17 19.73
C ALA A 299 1.18 20.57 18.57
N PRO A 300 0.22 21.33 18.01
CA PRO A 300 -0.72 20.82 16.99
C PRO A 300 -0.06 20.45 15.65
N SER A 301 1.19 20.85 15.41
CA SER A 301 1.97 20.48 14.22
C SER A 301 2.67 19.12 14.33
N ILE A 302 2.69 18.51 15.52
CA ILE A 302 3.40 17.27 15.80
C ILE A 302 2.41 16.10 15.82
N LYS A 303 2.71 15.04 15.06
CA LYS A 303 1.91 13.82 15.06
C LYS A 303 2.11 13.07 16.37
N ALA A 304 1.09 13.05 17.22
CA ALA A 304 1.15 12.43 18.54
C ALA A 304 1.48 10.92 18.51
N SER A 305 1.14 10.21 17.43
CA SER A 305 1.50 8.80 17.25
C SER A 305 3.01 8.53 17.25
N ASP A 306 3.83 9.51 16.89
CA ASP A 306 5.29 9.35 16.78
C ASP A 306 5.97 9.28 18.14
N TYR A 307 5.30 9.79 19.18
CA TYR A 307 5.75 9.80 20.57
C TYR A 307 5.23 8.61 21.38
N PHE A 308 4.40 7.74 20.78
CA PHE A 308 4.01 6.50 21.42
C PHE A 308 5.12 5.45 21.28
N ALA A 309 5.32 4.67 22.35
CA ALA A 309 6.28 3.58 22.33
C ALA A 309 5.97 2.55 21.25
N PHE A 310 7.03 1.93 20.75
CA PHE A 310 6.95 0.93 19.69
C PHE A 310 6.19 -0.32 20.14
N GLY A 311 5.35 -0.83 19.23
CA GLY A 311 4.54 -2.03 19.47
C GLY A 311 3.34 -1.80 20.40
N TYR A 312 3.07 -0.54 20.80
CA TYR A 312 1.94 -0.03 21.58
C TYR A 312 1.69 -0.65 22.97
N LEU A 313 2.28 -1.82 23.23
CA LEU A 313 2.03 -2.71 24.37
C LEU A 313 3.32 -3.12 25.05
N LEU A 314 4.47 -2.99 24.38
CA LEU A 314 5.75 -3.42 24.92
C LEU A 314 6.08 -2.66 26.22
N SER A 315 5.87 -1.34 26.24
CA SER A 315 6.10 -0.50 27.42
C SER A 315 5.23 -0.94 28.61
N THR A 316 3.95 -1.23 28.37
CA THR A 316 3.04 -1.74 29.39
C THR A 316 3.43 -3.14 29.88
N LEU A 317 3.82 -4.05 28.98
CA LEU A 317 4.28 -5.39 29.36
C LEU A 317 5.54 -5.31 30.21
N ILE A 318 6.50 -4.46 29.85
CA ILE A 318 7.70 -4.20 30.65
C ILE A 318 7.29 -3.66 32.03
N ALA A 319 6.39 -2.68 32.10
CA ALA A 319 5.91 -2.08 33.35
C ALA A 319 5.25 -3.11 34.29
N VAL A 320 4.37 -3.99 33.77
CA VAL A 320 3.76 -5.08 34.55
C VAL A 320 4.85 -5.97 35.18
N LYS A 321 5.94 -6.22 34.45
CA LYS A 321 7.03 -7.08 34.90
C LYS A 321 7.96 -6.44 35.90
N MET A 322 8.25 -5.15 35.74
CA MET A 322 8.92 -4.36 36.76
C MET A 322 8.17 -4.46 38.11
N HIS A 323 6.83 -4.40 38.08
CA HIS A 323 6.00 -4.55 39.27
C HIS A 323 5.98 -5.96 39.86
N GLN A 324 5.75 -7.00 39.04
CA GLN A 324 5.64 -8.37 39.54
C GLN A 324 6.89 -8.88 40.26
N LYS A 325 8.08 -8.37 39.89
CA LYS A 325 9.35 -8.90 40.37
C LYS A 325 10.07 -7.98 41.34
N GLN A 326 9.59 -6.75 41.54
CA GLN A 326 10.19 -5.76 42.45
C GLN A 326 11.69 -5.44 42.16
N ILE A 327 12.22 -5.87 41.01
CA ILE A 327 13.62 -5.69 40.61
C ILE A 327 13.65 -5.09 39.19
N THR A 328 13.33 -3.80 39.12
CA THR A 328 13.16 -3.03 37.89
C THR A 328 14.45 -2.98 37.04
N TRP A 329 15.60 -2.76 37.67
CA TRP A 329 16.87 -2.55 36.97
C TRP A 329 17.43 -3.82 36.34
N GLN A 330 17.37 -4.95 37.05
CA GLN A 330 17.95 -6.21 36.56
C GLN A 330 17.18 -6.78 35.36
N ILE A 331 15.85 -6.69 35.36
CA ILE A 331 15.01 -7.15 34.24
C ILE A 331 15.25 -6.29 33.01
N THR A 332 15.33 -4.97 33.17
CA THR A 332 15.58 -4.05 32.06
C THR A 332 16.96 -4.32 31.45
N ARG A 333 18.00 -4.41 32.29
CA ARG A 333 19.37 -4.71 31.86
C ARG A 333 19.46 -6.04 31.11
N THR A 334 18.93 -7.12 31.67
CA THR A 334 19.02 -8.45 31.04
C THR A 334 18.25 -8.52 29.72
N THR A 335 17.08 -7.86 29.64
CA THR A 335 16.29 -7.78 28.40
C THR A 335 17.04 -7.02 27.32
N VAL A 336 17.63 -5.86 27.67
CA VAL A 336 18.45 -5.05 26.75
C VAL A 336 19.68 -5.83 26.28
N GLN A 337 20.43 -6.46 27.19
CA GLN A 337 21.62 -7.25 26.84
C GLN A 337 21.29 -8.41 25.90
N THR A 338 20.21 -9.14 26.18
CA THR A 338 19.73 -10.24 25.33
C THR A 338 19.33 -9.73 23.94
N SER A 339 18.68 -8.56 23.87
CA SER A 339 18.29 -7.94 22.59
C SER A 339 19.50 -7.54 21.74
N VAL A 340 20.55 -6.97 22.35
CA VAL A 340 21.79 -6.58 21.64
C VAL A 340 22.52 -7.81 21.13
N MET A 341 22.64 -8.85 21.96
CA MET A 341 23.29 -10.10 21.57
C MET A 341 22.55 -10.78 20.42
N GLY A 342 21.22 -10.78 20.46
CA GLY A 342 20.38 -11.29 19.38
C GLY A 342 20.51 -10.51 18.07
N LEU A 343 20.57 -9.18 18.15
CA LEU A 343 20.81 -8.32 16.99
C LEU A 343 22.18 -8.59 16.34
N ALA A 344 23.23 -8.72 17.16
CA ALA A 344 24.58 -8.99 16.67
C ALA A 344 24.65 -10.35 15.96
N LEU A 345 24.12 -11.41 16.59
CA LEU A 345 24.10 -12.75 16.00
C LEU A 345 23.24 -12.83 14.73
N ALA A 346 22.07 -12.19 14.74
CA ALA A 346 21.22 -12.13 13.55
C ALA A 346 21.89 -11.37 12.39
N SER A 347 22.66 -10.32 12.69
CA SER A 347 23.42 -9.58 11.68
C SER A 347 24.54 -10.45 11.09
N VAL A 348 25.29 -11.18 11.93
CA VAL A 348 26.32 -12.12 11.48
C VAL A 348 25.69 -13.23 10.63
N ALA A 349 24.59 -13.83 11.07
CA ALA A 349 23.88 -14.86 10.31
C ALA A 349 23.35 -14.31 8.96
N GLY A 350 22.80 -13.10 8.96
CA GLY A 350 22.33 -12.43 7.74
C GLY A 350 23.47 -12.19 6.74
N TYR A 351 24.62 -11.66 7.18
CA TYR A 351 25.79 -11.48 6.32
C TYR A 351 26.37 -12.81 5.84
N ALA A 352 26.43 -13.83 6.70
CA ALA A 352 26.89 -15.16 6.32
C ALA A 352 25.99 -15.79 5.24
N LEU A 353 24.66 -15.64 5.34
CA LEU A 353 23.73 -16.10 4.31
C LEU A 353 23.94 -15.39 2.98
N VAL A 354 24.21 -14.08 2.99
CA VAL A 354 24.54 -13.33 1.77
C VAL A 354 25.83 -13.85 1.10
N LEU A 355 26.81 -14.28 1.89
CA LEU A 355 28.07 -14.85 1.37
C LEU A 355 27.92 -16.29 0.88
N LEU A 356 27.03 -17.08 1.50
CA LEU A 356 26.78 -18.49 1.19
C LEU A 356 25.81 -18.70 0.03
N VAL A 357 24.93 -17.74 -0.24
CA VAL A 357 24.07 -17.77 -1.42
C VAL A 357 24.87 -17.21 -2.60
N PRO A 358 25.36 -18.05 -3.53
CA PRO A 358 25.96 -17.53 -4.75
C PRO A 358 24.91 -16.67 -5.49
N PRO A 359 25.30 -15.58 -6.19
CA PRO A 359 24.37 -14.76 -7.00
C PRO A 359 23.73 -15.50 -8.19
N HIS A 360 23.72 -16.83 -8.17
CA HIS A 360 23.29 -17.71 -9.24
C HIS A 360 21.82 -18.08 -9.09
N ALA A 361 20.95 -17.11 -9.37
CA ALA A 361 19.58 -17.33 -9.87
C ALA A 361 18.94 -16.03 -10.41
N ALA A 362 19.74 -15.06 -10.87
CA ALA A 362 19.28 -14.19 -11.95
C ALA A 362 19.31 -15.04 -13.23
N SER A 363 18.31 -15.90 -13.38
CA SER A 363 18.11 -16.76 -14.54
C SER A 363 18.26 -15.95 -15.82
N ALA A 364 19.14 -16.47 -16.67
CA ALA A 364 19.41 -16.08 -18.04
C ALA A 364 19.75 -14.59 -18.23
N ALA A 365 20.99 -14.35 -18.63
CA ALA A 365 21.31 -13.22 -19.49
C ALA A 365 20.37 -13.24 -20.70
N ALA A 366 19.22 -12.56 -20.59
CA ALA A 366 18.75 -11.79 -21.71
C ALA A 366 19.92 -10.86 -22.05
N GLN A 367 20.48 -11.05 -23.24
CA GLN A 367 21.42 -10.11 -23.84
C GLN A 367 20.91 -8.69 -23.52
N PRO A 368 21.80 -7.74 -23.16
CA PRO A 368 21.40 -6.38 -22.80
C PRO A 368 20.35 -5.94 -23.79
N GLY A 369 19.11 -5.74 -23.32
CA GLY A 369 17.98 -5.45 -24.16
C GLY A 369 18.35 -4.22 -24.97
N VAL A 370 18.77 -4.44 -26.22
CA VAL A 370 18.94 -3.41 -27.21
C VAL A 370 17.61 -2.68 -27.17
N LEU A 371 17.64 -1.39 -26.82
CA LEU A 371 16.46 -0.53 -26.89
C LEU A 371 15.71 -0.94 -28.15
N GLN A 372 14.50 -1.51 -28.01
CA GLN A 372 13.72 -1.92 -29.17
C GLN A 372 13.24 -0.63 -29.83
N ALA A 373 14.12 -0.02 -30.62
CA ALA A 373 13.87 1.16 -31.38
C ALA A 373 12.98 0.76 -32.55
N ARG A 374 11.66 0.81 -32.34
CA ARG A 374 10.71 0.76 -33.45
C ARG A 374 9.39 1.48 -33.13
N ALA A 375 9.47 2.77 -32.78
CA ALA A 375 8.40 3.66 -33.22
C ALA A 375 8.70 4.08 -34.68
N PRO A 376 7.71 4.08 -35.60
CA PRO A 376 7.91 4.62 -36.93
C PRO A 376 8.43 6.06 -36.83
N SER A 377 9.55 6.33 -37.50
CA SER A 377 10.39 7.54 -37.41
C SER A 377 9.64 8.89 -37.55
N ALA A 378 8.40 8.89 -38.06
CA ALA A 378 7.60 10.08 -38.30
C ALA A 378 6.58 10.46 -37.20
N ALA A 379 6.26 9.58 -36.23
CA ALA A 379 5.21 9.86 -35.25
C ALA A 379 5.67 10.86 -34.16
N THR A 380 4.79 11.78 -33.76
CA THR A 380 5.02 12.65 -32.60
C THR A 380 4.83 11.88 -31.28
N LEU A 381 5.37 12.40 -30.16
CA LEU A 381 5.19 11.76 -28.84
C LEU A 381 3.71 11.52 -28.57
N ALA A 382 2.89 12.55 -28.72
CA ALA A 382 1.48 12.45 -28.38
C ALA A 382 0.72 11.46 -29.28
N GLN A 383 1.11 11.31 -30.56
CA GLN A 383 0.59 10.23 -31.41
C GLN A 383 1.01 8.85 -30.86
N ALA A 384 2.30 8.69 -30.52
CA ALA A 384 2.81 7.45 -29.97
C ALA A 384 2.15 7.06 -28.63
N LEU A 385 1.86 8.03 -27.75
CA LEU A 385 1.15 7.78 -26.49
C LEU A 385 -0.33 7.47 -26.74
N THR A 386 -0.99 8.17 -27.66
CA THR A 386 -2.42 7.96 -27.99
C THR A 386 -2.66 6.60 -28.62
N ASP A 387 -1.79 6.16 -29.54
CA ASP A 387 -1.89 4.82 -30.12
C ASP A 387 -1.75 3.72 -29.05
N ARG A 388 -0.93 3.95 -28.03
CA ARG A 388 -0.74 3.02 -26.90
C ARG A 388 -1.89 3.05 -25.89
N LYS A 389 -2.69 4.13 -25.82
CA LYS A 389 -3.85 4.23 -24.91
C LYS A 389 -4.86 3.09 -25.12
N ARG A 390 -4.95 2.52 -26.32
CA ARG A 390 -5.87 1.41 -26.65
C ARG A 390 -5.68 0.21 -25.72
N HIS A 391 -4.44 -0.04 -25.29
CA HIS A 391 -4.10 -1.10 -24.34
C HIS A 391 -4.70 -0.89 -22.94
N PHE A 392 -5.04 0.34 -22.56
CA PHE A 392 -5.70 0.59 -21.27
C PHE A 392 -7.10 -0.04 -21.18
N TYR A 393 -7.77 -0.26 -22.31
CA TYR A 393 -9.08 -0.90 -22.33
C TYR A 393 -8.98 -2.43 -22.23
N GLU A 394 -7.81 -3.01 -22.47
CA GLU A 394 -7.57 -4.45 -22.30
C GLU A 394 -7.43 -4.85 -20.83
N SER A 395 -6.97 -3.92 -19.97
CA SER A 395 -6.85 -4.15 -18.53
C SER A 395 -8.20 -4.18 -17.81
N ASP A 396 -9.21 -3.48 -18.34
CA ASP A 396 -10.53 -3.29 -17.71
C ASP A 396 -11.33 -4.59 -17.51
N ARG A 397 -10.97 -5.66 -18.24
CA ARG A 397 -11.58 -7.00 -18.11
C ARG A 397 -10.59 -8.10 -17.74
N SER A 398 -9.39 -7.73 -17.32
CA SER A 398 -8.33 -8.68 -17.02
C SER A 398 -8.32 -9.08 -15.53
N PRO A 399 -8.26 -10.37 -15.21
CA PRO A 399 -8.10 -10.83 -13.83
C PRO A 399 -6.69 -10.55 -13.26
N VAL A 400 -5.73 -10.13 -14.09
CA VAL A 400 -4.33 -9.84 -13.71
C VAL A 400 -4.09 -8.32 -13.57
N ALA A 401 -5.14 -7.51 -13.65
CA ALA A 401 -5.03 -6.06 -13.52
C ALA A 401 -4.37 -5.66 -12.20
N LEU A 402 -3.33 -4.83 -12.28
CA LEU A 402 -2.60 -4.21 -11.17
C LEU A 402 -1.89 -5.17 -10.20
N GLN A 403 -1.63 -6.42 -10.60
CA GLN A 403 -0.88 -7.37 -9.79
C GLN A 403 0.63 -7.19 -9.97
N TYR A 404 1.27 -6.51 -9.01
CA TYR A 404 2.73 -6.35 -8.94
C TYR A 404 3.28 -6.93 -7.64
N SER A 405 4.44 -7.58 -7.71
CA SER A 405 5.20 -7.98 -6.52
C SER A 405 6.10 -6.84 -6.03
N ALA A 406 6.36 -6.77 -4.72
CA ALA A 406 7.30 -5.80 -4.14
C ALA A 406 8.67 -5.72 -4.88
N PRO A 407 9.33 -6.85 -5.24
CA PRO A 407 10.56 -6.75 -6.02
C PRO A 407 10.35 -6.16 -7.42
N GLN A 408 9.23 -6.42 -8.10
CA GLN A 408 8.94 -5.79 -9.40
C GLN A 408 8.77 -4.28 -9.28
N LEU A 409 8.05 -3.82 -8.25
CA LEU A 409 7.88 -2.40 -7.96
C LEU A 409 9.20 -1.72 -7.58
N GLN A 410 10.04 -2.40 -6.82
CA GLN A 410 11.39 -1.91 -6.50
C GLN A 410 12.25 -1.79 -7.77
N GLN A 411 12.26 -2.81 -8.63
CA GLN A 411 12.96 -2.76 -9.92
C GLN A 411 12.41 -1.65 -10.83
N PHE A 412 11.09 -1.43 -10.83
CA PHE A 412 10.50 -0.31 -11.55
C PHE A 412 11.02 1.03 -11.02
N GLY A 413 10.99 1.24 -9.70
CA GLY A 413 11.46 2.48 -9.08
C GLY A 413 12.96 2.73 -9.27
N ASP A 414 13.79 1.69 -9.13
CA ASP A 414 15.24 1.77 -9.38
C ASP A 414 15.53 2.12 -10.86
N GLY A 415 14.81 1.48 -11.77
CA GLY A 415 14.89 1.75 -13.20
C GLY A 415 14.49 3.18 -13.58
N VAL A 416 13.34 3.67 -13.09
CA VAL A 416 12.88 5.06 -13.33
C VAL A 416 13.90 6.06 -12.79
N ARG A 417 14.42 5.86 -11.57
CA ARG A 417 15.45 6.74 -10.99
C ARG A 417 16.74 6.75 -11.82
N ALA A 418 17.15 5.60 -12.37
CA ALA A 418 18.30 5.54 -13.27
C ALA A 418 18.07 6.29 -14.59
N LEU A 419 16.86 6.18 -15.18
CA LEU A 419 16.52 6.92 -16.40
C LEU A 419 16.42 8.44 -16.17
N LEU A 420 15.87 8.87 -15.03
CA LEU A 420 15.86 10.29 -14.66
C LEU A 420 17.28 10.84 -14.43
N ARG A 421 18.17 10.05 -13.82
CA ARG A 421 19.60 10.40 -13.71
C ARG A 421 20.30 10.43 -15.07
N TYR A 422 19.96 9.53 -15.98
CA TYR A 422 20.50 9.52 -17.34
C TYR A 422 20.13 10.80 -18.12
N ARG A 423 18.91 11.33 -17.91
CA ARG A 423 18.52 12.64 -18.47
C ARG A 423 19.45 13.76 -17.98
N ASP A 424 19.80 13.77 -16.69
CA ASP A 424 20.61 14.83 -16.09
C ASP A 424 22.11 14.64 -16.36
N ASP A 425 22.59 13.39 -16.43
CA ASP A 425 23.96 13.00 -16.75
C ASP A 425 23.95 11.84 -17.78
N PRO A 426 24.12 12.13 -19.09
CA PRO A 426 23.89 11.19 -20.18
C PRO A 426 25.00 10.13 -20.34
N ARG A 427 25.23 9.34 -19.28
CA ARG A 427 26.13 8.19 -19.30
C ARG A 427 25.43 6.95 -19.87
N PRO A 428 25.98 6.28 -20.89
CA PRO A 428 25.40 5.06 -21.46
C PRO A 428 25.14 3.94 -20.43
N ALA A 429 25.98 3.87 -19.39
CA ALA A 429 25.84 2.91 -18.30
C ALA A 429 24.53 3.09 -17.50
N LEU A 430 24.06 4.33 -17.30
CA LEU A 430 22.82 4.62 -16.59
C LEU A 430 21.57 4.24 -17.40
N LEU A 431 21.62 4.45 -18.71
CA LEU A 431 20.57 4.01 -19.62
C LEU A 431 20.49 2.48 -19.66
N GLY A 432 21.63 1.80 -19.74
CA GLY A 432 21.71 0.34 -19.73
C GLY A 432 21.22 -0.27 -18.41
N SER A 433 21.66 0.25 -17.26
CA SER A 433 21.22 -0.24 -15.95
C SER A 433 19.74 0.05 -15.69
N GLY A 434 19.25 1.23 -16.08
CA GLY A 434 17.83 1.59 -15.97
C GLY A 434 16.93 0.70 -16.82
N ALA A 435 17.30 0.50 -18.09
CA ALA A 435 16.56 -0.41 -18.98
C ALA A 435 16.57 -1.86 -18.48
N GLN A 436 17.71 -2.35 -17.97
CA GLN A 436 17.80 -3.71 -17.41
C GLN A 436 16.95 -3.88 -16.14
N SER A 437 16.94 -2.88 -15.25
CA SER A 437 16.11 -2.91 -14.04
C SER A 437 14.62 -2.91 -14.41
N LEU A 438 14.21 -2.06 -15.36
CA LEU A 438 12.83 -2.05 -15.88
C LEU A 438 12.45 -3.39 -16.55
N ASP A 439 13.36 -3.98 -17.33
CA ASP A 439 13.16 -5.28 -17.97
C ASP A 439 12.90 -6.40 -16.95
N ARG A 440 13.67 -6.43 -15.86
CA ARG A 440 13.45 -7.37 -14.73
C ARG A 440 12.12 -7.12 -14.01
N GLY A 441 11.67 -5.87 -13.97
CA GLY A 441 10.36 -5.49 -13.44
C GLY A 441 9.19 -5.87 -14.37
N GLY A 442 9.45 -6.31 -15.60
CA GLY A 442 8.43 -6.61 -16.61
C GLY A 442 8.06 -5.41 -17.50
N PHE A 443 8.85 -4.34 -17.48
CA PHE A 443 8.63 -3.13 -18.27
C PHE A 443 9.57 -3.06 -19.47
N VAL A 444 9.12 -2.39 -20.53
CA VAL A 444 9.88 -2.17 -21.76
C VAL A 444 10.14 -0.67 -21.91
N VAL A 445 11.40 -0.34 -22.24
CA VAL A 445 11.82 1.03 -22.56
C VAL A 445 11.95 1.17 -24.07
N GLU A 446 11.23 2.13 -24.63
CA GLU A 446 11.25 2.46 -26.05
C GLU A 446 11.72 3.89 -26.23
N ARG A 447 12.54 4.15 -27.24
CA ARG A 447 12.95 5.52 -27.60
C ARG A 447 12.08 6.05 -28.73
N VAL A 448 11.41 7.16 -28.48
CA VAL A 448 10.58 7.90 -29.45
C VAL A 448 11.18 9.30 -29.61
N ARG A 449 12.03 9.49 -30.62
CA ARG A 449 12.83 10.73 -30.81
C ARG A 449 13.65 11.05 -29.55
N ASP A 450 13.33 12.15 -28.88
CA ASP A 450 13.98 12.66 -27.66
C ASP A 450 13.29 12.18 -26.38
N TRP A 451 12.37 11.21 -26.49
CA TRP A 451 11.62 10.68 -25.35
C TRP A 451 11.96 9.21 -25.11
N LEU A 452 12.10 8.86 -23.84
CA LEU A 452 12.09 7.47 -23.36
C LEU A 452 10.69 7.16 -22.85
N VAL A 453 10.01 6.21 -23.50
CA VAL A 453 8.67 5.75 -23.13
C VAL A 453 8.81 4.41 -22.41
N VAL A 454 8.27 4.31 -21.21
CA VAL A 454 8.22 3.10 -20.40
C VAL A 454 6.79 2.60 -20.35
N ARG A 455 6.61 1.32 -20.67
CA ARG A 455 5.32 0.62 -20.63
C ARG A 455 5.48 -0.77 -20.07
N ASP A 456 4.41 -1.34 -19.55
CA ASP A 456 4.38 -2.76 -19.18
C ASP A 456 4.45 -3.64 -20.44
N ARG A 457 5.08 -4.80 -20.30
CA ARG A 457 5.13 -5.84 -21.33
C ARG A 457 3.77 -6.51 -21.48
N ASP A 458 3.02 -6.67 -20.39
CA ASP A 458 1.67 -7.23 -20.40
C ASP A 458 0.63 -6.12 -20.25
N ALA A 459 0.06 -5.70 -21.39
CA ALA A 459 -0.98 -4.68 -21.48
C ALA A 459 -2.17 -4.95 -20.54
N ARG A 460 -2.45 -6.22 -20.24
CA ARG A 460 -3.57 -6.65 -19.39
C ARG A 460 -3.40 -6.29 -17.91
N ARG A 461 -2.20 -5.90 -17.46
CA ARG A 461 -1.97 -5.44 -16.08
C ARG A 461 -2.40 -4.00 -15.86
N GLY A 462 -2.45 -3.18 -16.90
CA GLY A 462 -2.88 -1.79 -16.78
C GLY A 462 -1.95 -0.89 -15.95
N SER A 463 -0.62 -1.12 -15.99
CA SER A 463 0.38 -0.31 -15.28
C SER A 463 0.20 1.20 -15.46
N GLY A 464 -0.28 1.61 -16.63
CA GLY A 464 -0.15 2.97 -17.13
C GLY A 464 1.02 3.14 -18.10
N LEU A 465 1.27 4.39 -18.47
CA LEU A 465 2.24 4.77 -19.48
C LEU A 465 3.09 5.94 -18.96
N TYR A 466 4.40 5.84 -19.13
CA TYR A 466 5.35 6.83 -18.61
C TYR A 466 6.27 7.30 -19.72
N ALA A 467 6.59 8.59 -19.75
CA ALA A 467 7.54 9.15 -20.68
C ALA A 467 8.48 10.14 -20.01
N ILE A 468 9.75 10.10 -20.40
CA ILE A 468 10.82 10.98 -19.90
C ILE A 468 11.43 11.70 -21.10
N ASN A 469 11.42 13.02 -21.06
CA ASN A 469 12.09 13.87 -22.05
C ASN A 469 13.59 13.92 -21.76
N LEU A 470 14.41 13.64 -22.76
CA LEU A 470 15.87 13.74 -22.65
C LEU A 470 16.34 15.20 -22.69
N HIS A 471 15.54 16.10 -23.28
CA HIS A 471 15.88 17.51 -23.46
C HIS A 471 14.70 18.41 -23.03
N PRO A 472 14.39 18.45 -21.71
CA PRO A 472 13.23 19.20 -21.24
C PRO A 472 13.53 20.70 -21.10
N ARG A 473 12.49 21.53 -21.23
CA ARG A 473 12.58 22.97 -20.99
C ARG A 473 12.46 23.36 -19.52
N ASP A 474 11.77 22.54 -18.75
CA ASP A 474 11.54 22.69 -17.31
C ASP A 474 11.63 21.32 -16.63
N ARG A 475 11.45 21.27 -15.31
CA ARG A 475 11.46 20.02 -14.54
C ARG A 475 10.05 19.58 -14.11
N LEU A 476 9.01 20.08 -14.78
CA LEU A 476 7.63 19.80 -14.43
C LEU A 476 7.24 18.36 -14.82
N ALA A 477 6.62 17.65 -13.87
CA ALA A 477 5.99 16.35 -14.12
C ALA A 477 4.50 16.53 -14.42
N VAL A 478 4.04 16.05 -15.58
CA VAL A 478 2.62 16.11 -15.96
C VAL A 478 1.97 14.74 -15.79
N GLU A 479 0.85 14.71 -15.08
CA GLU A 479 0.21 13.46 -14.67
C GLU A 479 -1.27 13.39 -15.04
N VAL A 480 -1.71 12.22 -15.50
CA VAL A 480 -3.11 11.91 -15.83
C VAL A 480 -3.55 10.69 -15.02
N PRO A 481 -4.19 10.90 -13.85
CA PRO A 481 -4.51 9.80 -12.93
C PRO A 481 -5.74 8.97 -13.36
N ALA A 482 -6.58 9.46 -14.27
CA ALA A 482 -7.82 8.77 -14.66
C ALA A 482 -8.11 8.92 -16.16
N PRO A 483 -7.26 8.37 -17.05
CA PRO A 483 -7.36 8.58 -18.49
C PRO A 483 -8.56 7.89 -19.15
N ILE A 484 -9.11 6.84 -18.52
CA ILE A 484 -10.31 6.12 -19.00
C ILE A 484 -11.58 6.80 -18.47
N ASP A 485 -11.61 7.17 -17.18
CA ASP A 485 -12.78 7.79 -16.55
C ASP A 485 -13.00 9.25 -16.97
N GLU A 486 -11.95 9.92 -17.45
CA GLU A 486 -11.96 11.33 -17.84
C GLU A 486 -11.62 11.47 -19.34
N PRO A 487 -12.58 11.26 -20.26
CA PRO A 487 -12.32 11.18 -21.70
C PRO A 487 -11.67 12.45 -22.28
N GLY A 488 -10.71 12.23 -23.18
CA GLY A 488 -9.96 13.29 -23.87
C GLY A 488 -8.91 14.01 -23.00
N VAL A 489 -8.80 13.73 -21.70
CA VAL A 489 -7.81 14.35 -20.82
C VAL A 489 -6.41 13.84 -21.11
N PHE A 490 -6.27 12.54 -21.37
CA PHE A 490 -4.99 11.91 -21.72
C PHE A 490 -4.37 12.56 -22.95
N GLU A 491 -5.15 12.69 -24.02
CA GLU A 491 -4.74 13.27 -25.29
C GLU A 491 -4.40 14.75 -25.11
N ALA A 492 -5.23 15.49 -24.38
CA ALA A 492 -5.00 16.90 -24.08
C ALA A 492 -3.68 17.12 -23.29
N ALA A 493 -3.41 16.28 -22.29
CA ALA A 493 -2.19 16.34 -21.49
C ALA A 493 -0.95 15.92 -22.29
N ALA A 494 -1.04 14.87 -23.11
CA ALA A 494 0.05 14.45 -24.00
C ALA A 494 0.44 15.57 -24.99
N GLN A 495 -0.54 16.32 -25.50
CA GLN A 495 -0.29 17.49 -26.34
C GLN A 495 0.34 18.66 -25.58
N LEU A 496 -0.11 18.91 -24.35
CA LEU A 496 0.47 19.96 -23.50
C LEU A 496 1.95 19.69 -23.26
N VAL A 497 2.29 18.46 -22.86
CA VAL A 497 3.68 18.02 -22.65
C VAL A 497 4.54 18.17 -23.89
N GLN A 498 4.02 17.77 -25.05
CA GLN A 498 4.77 17.89 -26.29
C GLN A 498 4.97 19.36 -26.71
N ALA A 499 3.96 20.22 -26.52
CA ALA A 499 3.99 21.60 -26.97
C ALA A 499 4.90 22.49 -26.09
N ASP A 500 4.84 22.33 -24.77
CA ASP A 500 5.66 23.12 -23.84
C ASP A 500 7.01 22.48 -23.52
N GLY A 501 7.19 21.19 -23.82
CA GLY A 501 8.46 20.48 -23.66
C GLY A 501 8.80 20.12 -22.21
N HIS A 502 7.78 19.75 -21.43
CA HIS A 502 7.92 19.38 -20.01
C HIS A 502 8.82 18.15 -19.80
N ALA A 503 9.27 17.95 -18.56
CA ALA A 503 10.23 16.89 -18.23
C ALA A 503 9.67 15.47 -18.32
N THR A 504 8.48 15.24 -17.79
CA THR A 504 7.92 13.89 -17.73
C THR A 504 6.42 13.88 -17.93
N PHE A 505 5.93 12.73 -18.40
CA PHE A 505 4.51 12.42 -18.53
C PHE A 505 4.22 11.09 -17.84
N ALA A 506 3.18 11.04 -17.03
CA ALA A 506 2.68 9.81 -16.43
C ALA A 506 1.17 9.70 -16.61
N SER A 507 0.70 8.50 -16.93
CA SER A 507 -0.72 8.19 -16.99
C SER A 507 -0.99 6.88 -16.27
N ALA A 508 -2.10 6.79 -15.55
CA ALA A 508 -2.63 5.51 -15.10
C ALA A 508 -3.05 4.63 -16.29
N GLY A 509 -3.29 3.34 -16.08
CA GLY A 509 -3.67 2.40 -17.15
C GLY A 509 -4.98 1.64 -16.90
N THR A 510 -5.73 2.01 -15.85
CA THR A 510 -6.96 1.36 -15.40
C THR A 510 -8.01 2.40 -14.99
N ARG A 511 -9.27 1.96 -14.86
CA ARG A 511 -10.33 2.73 -14.22
C ARG A 511 -10.14 2.81 -12.71
N ARG A 512 -10.61 3.88 -12.08
CA ARG A 512 -10.48 4.06 -10.62
C ARG A 512 -11.37 3.13 -9.82
N ASP A 513 -12.48 2.69 -10.40
CA ASP A 513 -13.50 1.82 -9.78
C ASP A 513 -13.43 0.37 -10.27
N LEU A 514 -12.34 -0.01 -10.96
CA LEU A 514 -12.12 -1.38 -11.43
C LEU A 514 -12.23 -2.42 -10.30
N GLN A 515 -11.73 -2.08 -9.10
CA GLN A 515 -11.87 -2.91 -7.91
C GLN A 515 -12.72 -2.21 -6.84
N PRO A 516 -13.69 -2.90 -6.19
CA PRO A 516 -14.61 -2.29 -5.22
C PRO A 516 -13.94 -1.72 -3.96
N ASN A 517 -12.78 -2.26 -3.58
CA ASN A 517 -11.95 -1.82 -2.46
C ASN A 517 -11.25 -0.46 -2.73
N GLY A 518 -11.17 -0.03 -3.99
CA GLY A 518 -10.48 1.19 -4.39
C GLY A 518 -8.97 1.03 -4.59
N ASP A 519 -8.43 -0.19 -4.56
CA ASP A 519 -7.00 -0.48 -4.74
C ASP A 519 -6.52 -0.13 -6.16
N ALA A 520 -7.44 -0.11 -7.13
CA ALA A 520 -7.17 0.29 -8.50
C ALA A 520 -7.03 1.81 -8.70
N ASN A 521 -7.42 2.60 -7.70
CA ASN A 521 -7.35 4.04 -7.78
C ASN A 521 -5.94 4.53 -7.46
N VAL A 522 -5.19 4.94 -8.49
CA VAL A 522 -3.81 5.44 -8.35
C VAL A 522 -3.68 6.65 -7.42
N LEU A 523 -4.76 7.39 -7.16
CA LEU A 523 -4.73 8.50 -6.20
C LEU A 523 -4.78 8.01 -4.75
N ARG A 524 -5.26 6.80 -4.50
CA ARG A 524 -5.42 6.20 -3.17
C ARG A 524 -4.34 5.16 -2.86
N ASN A 525 -3.90 4.41 -3.88
CA ASN A 525 -2.95 3.33 -3.72
C ASN A 525 -1.51 3.80 -4.06
N ALA A 526 -0.65 3.84 -3.05
CA ALA A 526 0.75 4.22 -3.19
C ALA A 526 1.66 3.11 -3.74
N GLU A 527 1.16 1.87 -3.82
CA GLU A 527 1.90 0.68 -4.26
C GLU A 527 1.75 0.39 -5.75
N LEU A 528 1.29 1.38 -6.52
CA LEU A 528 1.19 1.26 -7.97
C LEU A 528 2.38 1.93 -8.66
N PRO A 529 2.79 1.45 -9.86
CA PRO A 529 3.83 2.08 -10.65
C PRO A 529 3.61 3.59 -10.86
N PHE A 530 2.35 4.04 -10.91
CA PHE A 530 2.00 5.46 -11.00
C PHE A 530 2.48 6.28 -9.80
N ALA A 531 2.24 5.81 -8.58
CA ALA A 531 2.66 6.50 -7.36
C ALA A 531 4.19 6.47 -7.17
N ILE A 532 4.84 5.37 -7.56
CA ILE A 532 6.31 5.27 -7.56
C ILE A 532 6.93 6.26 -8.56
N PHE A 533 6.34 6.38 -9.75
CA PHE A 533 6.77 7.36 -10.74
C PHE A 533 6.53 8.80 -10.25
N HIS A 534 5.36 9.07 -9.66
CA HIS A 534 5.04 10.36 -9.03
C HIS A 534 6.10 10.77 -8.00
N ALA A 535 6.45 9.86 -7.09
CA ALA A 535 7.47 10.12 -6.07
C ALA A 535 8.87 10.36 -6.67
N ALA A 536 9.23 9.66 -7.75
CA ALA A 536 10.54 9.79 -8.38
C ALA A 536 10.68 11.03 -9.28
N ALA A 537 9.65 11.35 -10.08
CA ALA A 537 9.68 12.40 -11.09
C ALA A 537 9.11 13.74 -10.57
N GLY A 538 8.22 13.71 -9.58
CA GLY A 538 7.49 14.88 -9.08
C GLY A 538 8.24 15.75 -8.07
N ALA A 539 9.51 15.47 -7.78
CA ALA A 539 10.27 16.14 -6.71
C ALA A 539 10.35 17.68 -6.87
N GLU A 540 10.31 18.20 -8.09
CA GLU A 540 10.44 19.63 -8.39
C GLU A 540 9.14 20.31 -8.79
N GLY A 541 8.05 19.55 -8.90
CA GLY A 541 6.74 20.09 -9.23
C GLY A 541 5.89 19.15 -10.06
N VAL A 542 4.61 19.12 -9.75
CA VAL A 542 3.63 18.25 -10.42
C VAL A 542 2.44 19.06 -10.92
N LEU A 543 2.07 18.83 -12.18
CA LEU A 543 0.83 19.31 -12.80
C LEU A 543 -0.08 18.13 -13.12
N GLN A 544 -1.10 17.90 -12.30
CA GLN A 544 -2.10 16.87 -12.55
C GLN A 544 -3.21 17.41 -13.44
N VAL A 545 -3.36 16.84 -14.64
CA VAL A 545 -4.39 17.25 -15.61
C VAL A 545 -5.63 16.38 -15.41
N ARG A 546 -6.78 17.02 -15.23
CA ARG A 546 -8.05 16.38 -14.88
C ARG A 546 -9.19 16.85 -15.75
N GLY A 547 -10.18 15.99 -15.94
CA GLY A 547 -11.43 16.32 -16.58
C GLY A 547 -12.39 16.99 -15.61
N GLN A 548 -13.07 18.04 -16.07
CA GLN A 548 -14.24 18.59 -15.41
C GLN A 548 -15.48 18.26 -16.24
N THR A 549 -16.46 17.64 -15.58
CA THR A 549 -17.80 17.36 -16.11
C THR A 549 -18.81 18.07 -15.22
N SER A 550 -19.63 18.93 -15.80
CA SER A 550 -20.73 19.58 -15.10
C SER A 550 -21.95 18.65 -15.11
N LYS A 551 -22.62 18.51 -13.96
CA LYS A 551 -23.94 17.85 -13.88
C LYS A 551 -25.07 18.73 -14.44
N LEU A 552 -24.81 20.03 -14.64
CA LEU A 552 -25.79 21.07 -14.99
C LEU A 552 -25.73 21.50 -16.47
N GLY A 553 -25.03 20.74 -17.34
CA GLY A 553 -25.00 20.99 -18.78
C GLY A 553 -24.14 22.17 -19.26
N GLU A 554 -23.77 23.11 -18.39
CA GLU A 554 -22.79 24.16 -18.73
C GLU A 554 -21.36 23.65 -18.62
N ASP A 555 -20.58 23.78 -19.69
CA ASP A 555 -19.16 23.42 -19.73
C ASP A 555 -18.31 24.47 -18.98
N PRO A 556 -17.72 24.15 -17.82
CA PRO A 556 -16.98 25.12 -17.04
C PRO A 556 -15.66 25.51 -17.74
N PRO A 557 -15.18 26.76 -17.56
CA PRO A 557 -13.87 27.18 -18.05
C PRO A 557 -12.76 26.40 -17.34
N ALA A 558 -11.55 26.38 -17.93
CA ALA A 558 -10.41 25.72 -17.33
C ALA A 558 -10.06 26.34 -15.97
N GLN A 559 -9.78 25.51 -14.97
CA GLN A 559 -9.43 25.96 -13.62
C GLN A 559 -8.09 25.38 -13.20
N LEU A 560 -7.22 26.22 -12.64
CA LEU A 560 -5.95 25.80 -12.08
C LEU A 560 -6.02 25.89 -10.55
N TRP A 561 -5.94 24.76 -9.86
CA TRP A 561 -5.93 24.70 -8.41
C TRP A 561 -4.50 24.53 -7.91
N VAL A 562 -4.02 25.47 -7.10
CA VAL A 562 -2.66 25.46 -6.54
C VAL A 562 -2.75 25.24 -5.04
N GLN A 563 -2.14 24.16 -4.53
CA GLN A 563 -2.29 23.78 -3.12
C GLN A 563 -1.58 24.75 -2.17
N ARG A 564 -0.28 24.97 -2.40
CA ARG A 564 0.61 25.76 -1.54
C ARG A 564 1.39 26.77 -2.36
N GLU A 565 2.22 26.27 -3.27
CA GLU A 565 3.09 27.05 -4.14
C GLU A 565 2.91 26.60 -5.60
N MET A 566 3.12 27.53 -6.53
CA MET A 566 3.03 27.24 -7.96
C MET A 566 4.23 26.37 -8.39
N PRO A 567 4.01 25.20 -9.02
CA PRO A 567 5.11 24.36 -9.47
C PRO A 567 5.98 25.07 -10.51
N GLY A 568 7.30 24.86 -10.44
CA GLY A 568 8.23 25.38 -11.43
C GLY A 568 7.90 24.85 -12.83
N GLY A 569 7.72 25.76 -13.79
CA GLY A 569 7.30 25.42 -15.17
C GLY A 569 5.81 25.62 -15.46
N VAL A 570 4.97 25.85 -14.43
CA VAL A 570 3.55 26.20 -14.63
C VAL A 570 3.39 27.72 -14.76
N ASP A 571 3.01 28.18 -15.95
CA ASP A 571 2.68 29.59 -16.22
C ASP A 571 1.22 29.70 -16.69
N PRO A 572 0.31 30.31 -15.90
CA PRO A 572 -1.09 30.48 -16.28
C PRO A 572 -1.28 31.19 -17.62
N ALA A 573 -0.41 32.16 -17.96
CA ALA A 573 -0.50 32.88 -19.22
C ALA A 573 -0.11 31.99 -20.42
N ARG A 574 0.86 31.09 -20.24
CA ARG A 574 1.19 30.07 -21.27
C ARG A 574 0.09 29.03 -21.38
N LEU A 575 -0.39 28.50 -20.26
CA LEU A 575 -1.51 27.56 -20.23
C LEU A 575 -2.73 28.14 -20.95
N ALA A 576 -3.02 29.43 -20.73
CA ALA A 576 -4.15 30.09 -21.36
C ALA A 576 -4.07 30.15 -22.89
N ARG A 577 -2.85 30.17 -23.46
CA ARG A 577 -2.65 30.04 -24.90
C ARG A 577 -3.15 28.71 -25.43
N PHE A 578 -3.14 27.66 -24.62
CA PHE A 578 -3.53 26.30 -25.01
C PHE A 578 -4.98 25.96 -24.66
N THR A 579 -5.43 26.33 -23.46
CA THR A 579 -6.74 25.93 -22.92
C THR A 579 -7.82 27.01 -23.08
N GLY A 580 -7.44 28.26 -23.35
CA GLY A 580 -8.31 29.44 -23.20
C GLY A 580 -8.15 30.07 -21.81
N PRO A 581 -9.03 31.00 -21.38
CA PRO A 581 -8.93 31.63 -20.07
C PRO A 581 -8.85 30.58 -18.94
N VAL A 582 -7.82 30.66 -18.11
CA VAL A 582 -7.60 29.77 -16.96
C VAL A 582 -7.87 30.53 -15.68
N ASN A 583 -8.84 30.06 -14.90
CA ASN A 583 -9.14 30.62 -13.58
C ASN A 583 -8.24 29.96 -12.52
N THR A 584 -7.27 30.69 -12.00
CA THR A 584 -6.38 30.21 -10.94
C THR A 584 -7.03 30.37 -9.56
N ARG A 585 -7.03 29.30 -8.77
CA ARG A 585 -7.52 29.26 -7.39
C ARG A 585 -6.43 28.70 -6.48
N PHE A 586 -6.16 29.40 -5.38
CA PHE A 586 -5.25 28.93 -4.34
C PHE A 586 -6.05 28.22 -3.24
N GLY A 587 -5.49 27.13 -2.72
CA GLY A 587 -6.08 26.36 -1.63
C GLY A 587 -6.45 24.92 -2.01
N ARG A 588 -6.99 24.19 -1.04
CA ARG A 588 -7.29 22.76 -1.19
C ARG A 588 -8.56 22.56 -2.02
N ARG A 589 -8.46 21.77 -3.09
CA ARG A 589 -9.63 21.29 -3.82
C ARG A 589 -10.43 20.30 -2.95
N PRO A 590 -11.77 20.36 -2.92
CA PRO A 590 -12.62 19.49 -2.09
C PRO A 590 -12.51 17.98 -2.37
N SER A 591 -11.85 17.56 -3.46
CA SER A 591 -11.63 16.15 -3.77
C SER A 591 -10.48 15.56 -2.95
N VAL A 592 -10.67 14.32 -2.52
CA VAL A 592 -9.66 13.51 -1.82
C VAL A 592 -8.57 13.11 -2.82
N ASN A 593 -7.33 13.52 -2.54
CA ASN A 593 -6.14 13.20 -3.32
C ASN A 593 -4.95 12.98 -2.36
N PRO A 594 -4.77 11.74 -1.85
CA PRO A 594 -3.68 11.39 -0.96
C PRO A 594 -2.29 11.71 -1.50
N LEU A 595 -2.04 11.58 -2.81
CA LEU A 595 -0.75 11.94 -3.41
C LEU A 595 -0.43 13.44 -3.20
N ARG A 596 -1.43 14.31 -3.33
CA ARG A 596 -1.32 15.74 -3.01
C ARG A 596 -1.08 15.99 -1.52
N ASP A 597 -1.74 15.22 -0.67
CA ASP A 597 -1.70 15.45 0.78
C ASP A 597 -0.41 14.88 1.40
N ALA A 598 0.20 13.85 0.79
CA ALA A 598 1.45 13.23 1.21
C ALA A 598 2.71 13.88 0.61
N SER A 599 2.61 14.52 -0.56
CA SER A 599 3.76 15.12 -1.23
C SER A 599 4.23 16.40 -0.56
N THR A 600 5.55 16.55 -0.43
CA THR A 600 6.20 17.80 0.00
C THR A 600 6.45 18.74 -1.18
N ALA A 601 6.40 18.24 -2.42
CA ALA A 601 6.64 19.00 -3.63
C ALA A 601 5.42 19.87 -4.01
N PRO A 602 5.63 21.00 -4.70
CA PRO A 602 4.53 21.84 -5.17
C PRO A 602 3.67 21.08 -6.20
N LEU A 603 2.36 20.99 -5.92
CA LEU A 603 1.40 20.31 -6.78
C LEU A 603 0.26 21.26 -7.19
N ALA A 604 -0.02 21.29 -8.49
CA ALA A 604 -1.16 21.97 -9.07
C ALA A 604 -2.07 20.98 -9.83
N GLU A 605 -3.39 21.19 -9.76
CA GLU A 605 -4.37 20.44 -10.54
C GLU A 605 -4.99 21.35 -11.62
N LEU A 606 -4.82 20.98 -12.89
CA LEU A 606 -5.43 21.66 -14.04
C LEU A 606 -6.71 20.93 -14.45
N LEU A 607 -7.86 21.53 -14.13
CA LEU A 607 -9.17 21.05 -14.50
C LEU A 607 -9.54 21.57 -15.88
N LEU A 608 -9.70 20.68 -16.85
CA LEU A 608 -10.08 21.00 -18.21
C LEU A 608 -11.56 20.72 -18.42
N GLY A 609 -12.34 21.75 -18.73
CA GLY A 609 -13.67 21.60 -19.33
C GLY A 609 -13.59 21.10 -20.77
N ARG A 610 -14.72 20.63 -21.32
CA ARG A 610 -14.80 20.11 -22.70
C ARG A 610 -14.22 21.05 -23.77
N PRO A 611 -14.52 22.37 -23.81
CA PRO A 611 -13.96 23.24 -24.84
C PRO A 611 -12.44 23.36 -24.77
N ALA A 612 -11.86 23.37 -23.55
CA ALA A 612 -10.42 23.40 -23.37
C ALA A 612 -9.74 22.10 -23.84
N ARG A 613 -10.35 20.93 -23.52
CA ARG A 613 -9.86 19.62 -24.01
C ARG A 613 -9.89 19.54 -25.54
N LEU A 614 -11.01 19.92 -26.16
CA LEU A 614 -11.16 19.90 -27.62
C LEU A 614 -10.17 20.84 -28.32
N ARG A 615 -9.88 22.03 -27.76
CA ARG A 615 -8.87 22.94 -28.33
C ARG A 615 -7.47 22.33 -28.33
N LEU A 616 -7.08 21.69 -27.23
CA LEU A 616 -5.80 20.99 -27.11
C LEU A 616 -5.70 19.83 -28.11
N ILE A 617 -6.74 19.01 -28.22
CA ILE A 617 -6.80 17.89 -29.17
C ILE A 617 -6.81 18.40 -30.63
N ALA A 618 -7.59 19.45 -30.94
CA ALA A 618 -7.66 19.99 -32.31
C ALA A 618 -6.31 20.54 -32.80
N ARG A 619 -5.49 21.11 -31.91
CA ARG A 619 -4.14 21.56 -32.25
C ARG A 619 -3.20 20.40 -32.59
N ALA A 620 -3.35 19.25 -31.95
CA ALA A 620 -2.65 18.02 -32.33
C ALA A 620 -2.86 17.70 -33.81
N LEU A 621 -4.11 17.78 -34.24
CA LEU A 621 -4.54 17.43 -35.59
C LEU A 621 -4.05 18.45 -36.62
N GLN A 622 -4.03 19.74 -36.27
CA GLN A 622 -3.50 20.81 -37.14
C GLN A 622 -2.00 20.67 -37.41
N SER A 623 -1.21 20.16 -36.45
CA SER A 623 0.21 19.88 -36.67
C SER A 623 0.47 18.78 -37.70
N THR A 624 -0.55 17.95 -37.98
CA THR A 624 -0.51 16.84 -38.94
C THR A 624 -1.12 17.26 -40.27
N ARG A 625 -0.54 18.28 -40.94
CA ARG A 625 -0.91 18.72 -42.30
C ARG A 625 -2.43 18.64 -42.55
N ALA A 626 -3.22 19.18 -41.63
CA ALA A 626 -4.66 19.19 -41.76
C ALA A 626 -4.98 20.10 -42.95
N THR A 627 -5.29 19.50 -44.08
CA THR A 627 -5.86 20.20 -45.22
C THR A 627 -7.09 20.93 -44.69
N ARG A 628 -7.04 22.26 -44.69
CA ARG A 628 -8.21 23.08 -44.37
C ARG A 628 -9.19 22.86 -45.53
N ILE A 629 -10.17 22.00 -45.33
CA ILE A 629 -11.18 21.71 -46.34
C ILE A 629 -12.23 22.82 -46.24
N ASP A 630 -12.00 23.94 -46.94
CA ASP A 630 -12.89 25.11 -46.96
C ASP A 630 -14.24 24.83 -47.67
N GLN A 631 -14.48 23.61 -48.17
CA GLN A 631 -15.69 23.22 -48.89
C GLN A 631 -16.19 21.83 -48.45
N ILE A 632 -16.88 21.74 -47.31
CA ILE A 632 -17.71 20.58 -47.00
C ILE A 632 -19.17 21.00 -47.15
N GLN A 633 -19.74 20.83 -48.34
CA GLN A 633 -21.20 20.94 -48.52
C GLN A 633 -21.93 19.61 -48.21
N ARG A 634 -21.25 18.45 -48.17
CA ARG A 634 -21.82 17.15 -47.73
C ARG A 634 -20.76 16.19 -47.14
N VAL A 635 -21.04 15.61 -45.98
CA VAL A 635 -20.17 14.67 -45.23
C VAL A 635 -19.99 13.33 -45.97
N ASP A 636 -21.01 12.88 -46.70
CA ASP A 636 -21.01 11.58 -47.38
C ASP A 636 -19.95 11.48 -48.49
N GLY A 637 -19.78 12.58 -49.24
CA GLY A 637 -18.77 12.68 -50.30
C GLY A 637 -17.33 12.62 -49.76
N PHE A 638 -17.11 13.18 -48.57
CA PHE A 638 -15.80 13.13 -47.91
C PHE A 638 -15.46 11.72 -47.44
N LEU A 639 -16.38 11.04 -46.74
CA LEU A 639 -16.13 9.67 -46.27
C LEU A 639 -15.87 8.73 -47.44
N TYR A 640 -16.65 8.85 -48.52
CA TYR A 640 -16.43 8.07 -49.74
C TYR A 640 -15.07 8.37 -50.37
N ALA A 641 -14.71 9.65 -50.54
CA ALA A 641 -13.41 10.04 -51.10
C ALA A 641 -12.23 9.57 -50.22
N TRP A 642 -12.36 9.65 -48.90
CA TRP A 642 -11.37 9.17 -47.95
C TRP A 642 -11.21 7.64 -48.00
N LEU A 643 -12.32 6.89 -48.08
CA LEU A 643 -12.33 5.44 -48.26
C LEU A 643 -11.67 5.04 -49.58
N VAL A 644 -11.95 5.77 -50.66
CA VAL A 644 -11.34 5.52 -51.98
C VAL A 644 -9.84 5.83 -51.98
N GLN A 645 -9.40 6.91 -51.34
CA GLN A 645 -7.98 7.25 -51.21
C GLN A 645 -7.20 6.28 -50.30
N ARG A 646 -7.87 5.60 -49.37
CA ARG A 646 -7.25 4.63 -48.45
C ARG A 646 -7.54 3.17 -48.80
N ARG A 647 -7.86 2.86 -50.06
CA ARG A 647 -8.08 1.46 -50.50
C ARG A 647 -6.89 0.54 -50.19
N ASP A 648 -5.67 1.05 -50.20
CA ASP A 648 -4.46 0.28 -49.86
C ASP A 648 -4.38 -0.12 -48.37
N ALA A 649 -5.11 0.58 -47.50
CA ALA A 649 -5.21 0.27 -46.07
C ALA A 649 -6.32 -0.74 -45.74
N ILE A 650 -7.15 -1.10 -46.73
CA ILE A 650 -8.26 -2.05 -46.58
C ILE A 650 -7.83 -3.36 -47.23
N ALA A 651 -7.79 -4.44 -46.45
CA ALA A 651 -7.41 -5.75 -46.97
C ALA A 651 -8.40 -6.19 -48.07
N SER A 652 -7.88 -6.54 -49.24
CA SER A 652 -8.70 -7.06 -50.34
C SER A 652 -9.24 -8.46 -50.01
N ALA A 653 -10.43 -8.77 -50.52
CA ALA A 653 -11.06 -10.07 -50.32
C ALA A 653 -10.13 -11.21 -50.80
N GLY A 654 -9.95 -12.25 -49.96
CA GLY A 654 -9.08 -13.38 -50.27
C GLY A 654 -7.57 -13.14 -50.14
N SER A 655 -7.12 -11.93 -49.79
CA SER A 655 -5.68 -11.61 -49.68
C SER A 655 -4.99 -12.18 -48.44
N GLY A 656 -5.75 -12.66 -47.45
CA GLY A 656 -5.22 -13.09 -46.15
C GLY A 656 -4.59 -11.96 -45.32
N ARG A 657 -4.65 -10.70 -45.77
CA ARG A 657 -4.07 -9.53 -45.09
C ARG A 657 -4.98 -8.92 -44.02
N TYR A 658 -6.18 -9.47 -43.84
CA TYR A 658 -7.10 -9.01 -42.80
C TYR A 658 -6.55 -9.37 -41.42
N GLN A 659 -6.34 -8.37 -40.58
CA GLN A 659 -5.99 -8.55 -39.18
C GLN A 659 -7.26 -8.33 -38.35
N PRO A 660 -7.73 -9.34 -37.59
CA PRO A 660 -8.86 -9.14 -36.71
C PRO A 660 -8.51 -8.10 -35.63
N PRO A 661 -9.44 -7.20 -35.27
CA PRO A 661 -9.19 -6.21 -34.23
C PRO A 661 -8.98 -6.87 -32.88
N ALA A 662 -8.06 -6.34 -32.07
CA ALA A 662 -7.90 -6.79 -30.70
C ALA A 662 -9.12 -6.37 -29.85
N LEU A 663 -9.36 -7.06 -28.73
CA LEU A 663 -10.46 -6.71 -27.82
C LEU A 663 -10.34 -5.27 -27.33
N GLY A 664 -9.12 -4.80 -27.04
CA GLY A 664 -8.86 -3.41 -26.64
C GLY A 664 -9.25 -2.39 -27.70
N ASP A 665 -9.02 -2.69 -28.98
CA ASP A 665 -9.41 -1.80 -30.09
C ASP A 665 -10.93 -1.64 -30.19
N LEU A 666 -11.67 -2.74 -30.00
CA LEU A 666 -13.14 -2.73 -30.01
C LEU A 666 -13.71 -1.95 -28.82
N LEU A 667 -13.14 -2.16 -27.63
CA LEU A 667 -13.57 -1.45 -26.42
C LEU A 667 -13.23 0.05 -26.48
N TYR A 668 -12.05 0.39 -27.00
CA TYR A 668 -11.66 1.78 -27.27
C TYR A 668 -12.63 2.45 -28.24
N LEU A 669 -12.96 1.78 -29.37
CA LEU A 669 -13.92 2.31 -30.36
C LEU A 669 -15.29 2.54 -29.73
N GLN A 670 -15.77 1.60 -28.92
CA GLN A 670 -17.06 1.74 -28.23
C GLN A 670 -17.06 2.96 -27.29
N ALA A 671 -16.07 3.05 -26.40
CA ALA A 671 -16.05 4.04 -25.32
C ALA A 671 -15.70 5.46 -25.79
N GLU A 672 -14.75 5.61 -26.71
CA GLU A 672 -14.22 6.93 -27.11
C GLU A 672 -14.86 7.48 -28.40
N VAL A 673 -15.53 6.64 -29.20
CA VAL A 673 -16.15 7.07 -30.47
C VAL A 673 -17.65 6.85 -30.48
N ILE A 674 -18.12 5.62 -30.26
CA ILE A 674 -19.55 5.28 -30.43
C ILE A 674 -20.41 5.92 -29.34
N GLU A 675 -20.07 5.72 -28.06
CA GLU A 675 -20.85 6.26 -26.94
C GLU A 675 -20.95 7.80 -26.94
N PRO A 676 -19.86 8.57 -27.20
CA PRO A 676 -19.96 10.02 -27.35
C PRO A 676 -20.86 10.45 -28.51
N LEU A 677 -20.80 9.75 -29.66
CA LEU A 677 -21.66 10.04 -30.81
C LEU A 677 -23.13 9.72 -30.53
N GLN A 678 -23.43 8.63 -29.83
CA GLN A 678 -24.78 8.30 -29.40
C GLN A 678 -25.33 9.35 -28.44
N THR A 679 -24.51 9.80 -27.48
CA THR A 679 -24.88 10.85 -26.53
C THR A 679 -25.15 12.18 -27.24
N LEU A 680 -24.36 12.52 -28.26
CA LEU A 680 -24.59 13.68 -29.11
C LEU A 680 -25.89 13.56 -29.92
N ALA A 681 -26.15 12.38 -30.49
CA ALA A 681 -27.36 12.14 -31.27
C ALA A 681 -28.63 12.20 -30.41
N SER A 682 -28.58 11.71 -29.16
CA SER A 682 -29.72 11.80 -28.23
C SER A 682 -29.98 13.24 -27.77
N THR A 683 -28.93 14.01 -27.45
CA THR A 683 -29.10 15.44 -27.10
C THR A 683 -29.65 16.26 -28.26
N TRP A 684 -29.27 15.95 -29.51
CA TRP A 684 -29.83 16.60 -30.69
C TRP A 684 -31.30 16.27 -30.94
N ARG A 685 -31.76 15.04 -30.63
CA ARG A 685 -33.18 14.67 -30.77
C ARG A 685 -34.06 15.41 -29.76
N VAL A 686 -33.65 15.44 -28.49
CA VAL A 686 -34.41 16.13 -27.42
C VAL A 686 -34.59 17.62 -27.74
N ARG A 687 -33.54 18.28 -28.25
CA ARG A 687 -33.59 19.70 -28.60
C ARG A 687 -34.45 20.01 -29.83
N ARG A 688 -34.75 19.00 -30.66
CA ARG A 688 -35.61 19.12 -31.85
C ARG A 688 -37.08 18.85 -31.55
N ASP A 689 -37.38 18.23 -30.41
CA ASP A 689 -38.75 18.02 -29.93
C ASP A 689 -39.20 19.19 -29.01
N GLU A 690 -38.27 20.07 -28.60
CA GLU A 690 -38.52 21.30 -27.84
C GLU A 690 -38.63 22.57 -28.71
N ASP A 691 -38.20 22.50 -29.98
CA ASP A 691 -38.36 23.52 -31.03
C ASP A 691 -39.49 23.11 -31.99
#